data_AF-V6HM54-F1
#
_entry.id   AF-V6HM54-F1
#
_cell.length_a   1.000
_cell.length_b   1.000
_cell.length_c   1.000
_cell.angle_alpha   90.00
_cell.angle_beta   90.00
_cell.angle_gamma   90.00
#
_symmetry.space_group_name_H-M   'P 1'
#
loop_
_entity.id
_entity.type
_entity.pdbx_description
1 polymer ?
#
loop_
_entity_poly.entity_id
_entity_poly.type
_entity_poly.pdbx_seq_one_letter_code
_entity_poly.pdbx_strand_id
1 'polypeptide(L)'
;MSLLVSLTHETSYEYDKAVSLSPHVIRLRPAPHSRTKIISYSLQVEPTKQFLNWQQDPFGNYQARLVFPEKTNKLRILVDLIAEIQVFNPFDFFLEPDAEEAPFIYSDSLRKELLPYLSASDGSYALANYISQLRKEGILQKARTVDYLVGLNHRVYEDVSYVIRMEPGVQTCTETLEKKSGSCRDSAFLLVQILRHIGLAARFVSGYLIQLKPDEVPVDGPAGPSTDFTDLHAWAEVYLPGAGWVGLDPTSGLLTGEGHIPLAAVPEPSSASPVFGYSDPANSKFQFHMAVKRIKESPRVTKPYTEERWEKILKLGKKIDDKLRKNDIRLSIGGEPTFVSDTDRQNPQWNTDALGTEKLSLAEELLGNLRKRFAPGSIVQVTQGKWYPGEPLPRWSLNTFWRRDGEALWHEEAYLSSVKEKKDSDREEELAKAEAIGEQICGSLGISAKHLIPVFEDGFYYLWKEGQLPKWEKPESPKEDDFSFESLERRRVLSVLEKDFKLKKGFALPLQYNYILKHWESSEWNYRRERLYLVPGDSPAGLRLPFASIADSFRLSAVLTDIAEPSELPSYKDISKKVKERSRKEGKFYPSGKDLPIRSTLVIEPRAGVLHIFLPPIERLDVWLDLLSSIEDACVRTKQPIVFEGYEPPHDTRLCLFRITPDPGVIEVNLHPSSDFAELEEKTRILYEEAKSIKLSAEKFQLDGRHSGTAGGNHITVGAMTPADSPFLRRPDLLRSLVSYWQHHPSLSYLFSGLFVGPTSQAPRLDEGRDEALYEFELASKQVDDRKKDLPPWLIDRLFRNLLVDLTGNTHRAEISIDKLYPPSGPRLGLVELRAFEMPPHYRMSVVQQLLVLSLLGRLWEKPYQKSPVHWGTELHDRFLLPHYVWNDFKGVLRDLKDHGYAFEEEDFIPFFEFRFPIYGTLKKDEIFLELRLALEPWNVLGEESSSFGTTRSVDSAVERLQVRVEGWTNERFQLACNGVEIPLRPTGKLGEAVAGVRFKAWNLPFTLHPNLPVQNPLVFDIWDTWSNRPVAGCRYYVSHPGGRAYETFPVNSFEAESRRISRFFPDGHSGGSKSSPRKLAKSHPYTLDLRWVDKSL
;
A
#
# COMPACT_ATOMS: atom_id res chain seq x y z
N MET A 1 -3.68 15.28 -9.41
CA MET A 1 -3.97 15.18 -10.86
C MET A 1 -5.43 15.52 -11.04
N SER A 2 -5.78 16.42 -11.96
CA SER A 2 -7.19 16.79 -12.18
C SER A 2 -7.84 15.96 -13.29
N LEU A 3 -9.14 15.74 -13.14
CA LEU A 3 -10.01 15.17 -14.18
C LEU A 3 -10.72 16.32 -14.89
N LEU A 4 -10.66 16.33 -16.22
CA LEU A 4 -11.46 17.28 -17.00
C LEU A 4 -12.76 16.62 -17.41
N VAL A 5 -13.86 17.25 -17.05
CA VAL A 5 -15.21 16.72 -17.25
C VAL A 5 -16.03 17.74 -18.01
N SER A 6 -16.67 17.33 -19.11
CA SER A 6 -17.73 18.11 -19.75
C SER A 6 -19.06 17.80 -19.12
N LEU A 7 -19.83 18.83 -18.79
CA LEU A 7 -21.23 18.74 -18.40
C LEU A 7 -22.08 19.44 -19.47
N THR A 8 -23.11 18.74 -19.93
CA THR A 8 -24.14 19.30 -20.81
C THR A 8 -25.46 19.28 -20.06
N HIS A 9 -26.14 20.42 -20.02
CA HIS A 9 -27.48 20.59 -19.46
C HIS A 9 -28.39 21.19 -20.52
N GLU A 10 -29.37 20.41 -20.96
CA GLU A 10 -30.43 20.87 -21.84
C GLU A 10 -31.79 20.86 -21.13
N THR A 11 -32.51 21.97 -21.24
CA THR A 11 -33.90 22.08 -20.85
C THR A 11 -34.70 22.65 -22.01
N SER A 12 -35.75 21.96 -22.43
CA SER A 12 -36.61 22.43 -23.52
C SER A 12 -38.09 22.37 -23.17
N TYR A 13 -38.80 23.38 -23.64
CA TYR A 13 -40.24 23.51 -23.58
C TYR A 13 -40.75 23.68 -25.01
N GLU A 14 -41.57 22.76 -25.48
CA GLU A 14 -42.31 22.88 -26.73
C GLU A 14 -43.75 23.25 -26.40
N TYR A 15 -44.23 24.35 -26.95
CA TYR A 15 -45.59 24.86 -26.73
C TYR A 15 -46.48 24.45 -27.91
N ASP A 16 -47.72 24.07 -27.62
CA ASP A 16 -48.73 23.71 -28.63
C ASP A 16 -49.15 24.89 -29.53
N LYS A 17 -48.80 26.11 -29.13
CA LYS A 17 -49.01 27.36 -29.87
C LYS A 17 -47.90 28.37 -29.59
N ALA A 18 -47.82 29.43 -30.41
CA ALA A 18 -46.88 30.51 -30.17
C ALA A 18 -47.27 31.32 -28.92
N VAL A 19 -46.38 31.36 -27.92
CA VAL A 19 -46.55 32.05 -26.65
C VAL A 19 -45.62 33.25 -26.53
N SER A 20 -46.06 34.28 -25.80
CA SER A 20 -45.18 35.33 -25.31
C SER A 20 -44.44 34.80 -24.08
N LEU A 21 -43.13 35.04 -23.99
CA LEU A 21 -42.33 34.74 -22.82
C LEU A 21 -42.08 36.02 -22.03
N SER A 22 -42.33 36.01 -20.72
CA SER A 22 -41.95 37.12 -19.84
C SER A 22 -40.41 37.25 -19.81
N PRO A 23 -39.85 38.30 -19.19
CA PRO A 23 -38.45 38.28 -18.84
C PRO A 23 -38.10 36.99 -18.08
N HIS A 24 -37.11 36.25 -18.56
CA HIS A 24 -36.61 35.03 -17.93
C HIS A 24 -35.29 35.30 -17.21
N VAL A 25 -35.06 34.60 -16.12
CA VAL A 25 -33.81 34.59 -15.39
C VAL A 25 -33.24 33.18 -15.42
N ILE A 26 -32.02 33.03 -15.89
CA ILE A 26 -31.28 31.76 -15.93
C ILE A 26 -30.08 31.85 -14.97
N ARG A 27 -30.00 30.92 -14.02
CA ARG A 27 -28.95 30.77 -13.01
C ARG A 27 -28.21 29.44 -13.19
N LEU A 28 -27.76 29.17 -14.41
CA LEU A 28 -27.06 27.93 -14.78
C LEU A 28 -25.55 28.15 -15.00
N ARG A 29 -25.03 29.32 -14.61
CA ARG A 29 -23.60 29.62 -14.62
C ARG A 29 -23.04 29.39 -13.22
N PRO A 30 -21.97 28.57 -13.05
CA PRO A 30 -21.32 28.39 -11.75
C PRO A 30 -20.96 29.70 -11.07
N ALA A 31 -21.25 29.78 -9.77
CA ALA A 31 -21.07 30.97 -8.96
C ALA A 31 -19.58 31.36 -8.83
N PRO A 32 -19.26 32.66 -8.62
CA PRO A 32 -17.87 33.12 -8.52
C PRO A 32 -17.05 32.44 -7.40
N HIS A 33 -17.74 31.96 -6.35
CA HIS A 33 -17.12 31.31 -5.20
C HIS A 33 -17.02 29.79 -5.34
N SER A 34 -17.29 29.23 -6.52
CA SER A 34 -17.10 27.80 -6.79
C SER A 34 -15.62 27.44 -6.60
N ARG A 35 -15.36 26.39 -5.80
CA ARG A 35 -14.00 25.87 -5.58
C ARG A 35 -13.51 25.10 -6.82
N THR A 36 -14.43 24.45 -7.53
CA THR A 36 -14.17 23.72 -8.77
C THR A 36 -13.93 24.69 -9.90
N LYS A 37 -12.74 24.65 -10.49
CA LYS A 37 -12.36 25.57 -11.55
C LYS A 37 -13.12 25.26 -12.84
N ILE A 38 -13.82 26.26 -13.37
CA ILE A 38 -14.54 26.17 -14.64
C ILE A 38 -13.62 26.67 -15.75
N ILE A 39 -13.25 25.77 -16.67
CA ILE A 39 -12.33 26.05 -17.79
C ILE A 39 -13.07 26.71 -18.94
N SER A 40 -14.28 26.24 -19.22
CA SER A 40 -15.12 26.72 -20.32
C SER A 40 -16.59 26.72 -19.90
N TYR A 41 -17.35 27.67 -20.42
CA TYR A 41 -18.79 27.80 -20.20
C TYR A 41 -19.46 28.40 -21.44
N SER A 42 -20.59 27.83 -21.84
CA SER A 42 -21.45 28.31 -22.93
C SER A 42 -22.91 28.25 -22.50
N LEU A 43 -23.67 29.30 -22.86
CA LEU A 43 -25.12 29.37 -22.72
C LEU A 43 -25.72 29.65 -24.10
N GLN A 44 -26.51 28.71 -24.62
CA GLN A 44 -27.29 28.87 -25.84
C GLN A 44 -28.78 28.85 -25.50
N VAL A 45 -29.53 29.82 -26.03
CA VAL A 45 -30.97 29.93 -25.81
C VAL A 45 -31.69 30.06 -27.15
N GLU A 46 -32.73 29.26 -27.35
CA GLU A 46 -33.69 29.40 -28.45
C GLU A 46 -35.03 29.89 -27.87
N PRO A 47 -35.70 30.90 -28.46
CA PRO A 47 -35.39 31.53 -29.75
C PRO A 47 -34.17 32.46 -29.69
N THR A 48 -33.42 32.54 -30.80
CA THR A 48 -32.14 33.27 -30.87
C THR A 48 -32.31 34.79 -30.87
N LYS A 49 -33.48 35.30 -31.30
CA LYS A 49 -33.84 36.71 -31.20
C LYS A 49 -34.29 37.05 -29.79
N GLN A 50 -33.32 37.44 -28.97
CA GLN A 50 -33.53 37.80 -27.57
C GLN A 50 -32.57 38.90 -27.14
N PHE A 51 -32.92 39.61 -26.08
CA PHE A 51 -31.98 40.47 -25.36
C PHE A 51 -31.44 39.73 -24.14
N LEU A 52 -30.13 39.47 -24.11
CA LEU A 52 -29.43 38.85 -22.99
C LEU A 52 -28.64 39.91 -22.22
N ASN A 53 -28.87 40.02 -20.91
CA ASN A 53 -28.08 40.85 -20.02
C ASN A 53 -27.54 40.01 -18.86
N TRP A 54 -26.21 39.98 -18.70
CA TRP A 54 -25.56 39.30 -17.57
C TRP A 54 -25.49 40.24 -16.36
N GLN A 55 -25.89 39.73 -15.20
CA GLN A 55 -25.94 40.49 -13.95
C GLN A 55 -25.46 39.63 -12.79
N GLN A 56 -25.15 40.29 -11.67
CA GLN A 56 -25.08 39.63 -10.37
C GLN A 56 -26.35 39.95 -9.59
N ASP A 57 -26.90 38.94 -8.90
CA ASP A 57 -27.99 39.16 -7.94
C ASP A 57 -27.46 39.81 -6.64
N PRO A 58 -28.33 40.24 -5.71
CA PRO A 58 -27.90 40.84 -4.44
C PRO A 58 -27.00 39.95 -3.56
N PHE A 59 -26.91 38.65 -3.86
CA PHE A 59 -26.12 37.66 -3.12
C PHE A 59 -24.81 37.31 -3.85
N GLY A 60 -24.53 37.95 -4.99
CA GLY A 60 -23.31 37.78 -5.77
C GLY A 60 -23.34 36.61 -6.76
N ASN A 61 -24.49 35.96 -6.98
CA ASN A 61 -24.62 34.87 -7.95
C ASN A 61 -24.74 35.42 -9.37
N TYR A 62 -24.21 34.70 -10.37
CA TYR A 62 -24.40 35.09 -11.77
C TYR A 62 -25.82 34.76 -12.24
N GLN A 63 -26.47 35.72 -12.90
CA GLN A 63 -27.76 35.51 -13.55
C GLN A 63 -27.78 36.10 -14.97
N ALA A 64 -28.33 35.34 -15.90
CA ALA A 64 -28.65 35.80 -17.24
C ALA A 64 -30.12 36.24 -17.28
N ARG A 65 -30.37 37.53 -17.49
CA ARG A 65 -31.72 38.08 -17.68
C ARG A 65 -32.02 38.19 -19.17
N LEU A 66 -33.05 37.49 -19.62
CA LEU A 66 -33.43 37.37 -21.02
C LEU A 66 -34.79 38.01 -21.26
N VAL A 67 -34.93 38.75 -22.35
CA VAL A 67 -36.20 39.33 -22.80
C VAL A 67 -36.45 38.91 -24.24
N PHE A 68 -37.63 38.31 -24.48
CA PHE A 68 -38.04 37.79 -25.77
C PHE A 68 -39.05 38.75 -26.43
N PRO A 69 -38.68 39.43 -27.52
CA PRO A 69 -39.57 40.38 -28.20
C PRO A 69 -40.62 39.70 -29.09
N GLU A 70 -40.33 38.49 -29.58
CA GLU A 70 -41.20 37.74 -30.50
C GLU A 70 -41.85 36.55 -29.77
N LYS A 71 -43.06 36.17 -30.20
CA LYS A 71 -43.70 34.93 -29.73
C LYS A 71 -42.95 33.72 -30.26
N THR A 72 -42.89 32.65 -29.47
CA THR A 72 -42.20 31.41 -29.82
C THR A 72 -43.05 30.19 -29.51
N ASN A 73 -42.85 29.10 -30.26
CA ASN A 73 -43.39 27.77 -29.95
C ASN A 73 -42.38 26.88 -29.19
N LYS A 74 -41.17 27.38 -28.94
CA LYS A 74 -40.11 26.63 -28.27
C LYS A 74 -39.24 27.54 -27.40
N LEU A 75 -38.95 27.10 -26.18
CA LEU A 75 -37.87 27.63 -25.35
C LEU A 75 -36.86 26.51 -25.13
N ARG A 76 -35.63 26.67 -25.61
CA ARG A 76 -34.53 25.73 -25.36
C ARG A 76 -33.41 26.45 -24.66
N ILE A 77 -32.90 25.87 -23.58
CA ILE A 77 -31.76 26.37 -22.83
C ILE A 77 -30.73 25.24 -22.83
N LEU A 78 -29.58 25.49 -23.45
CA LEU A 78 -28.47 24.56 -23.51
C LEU A 78 -27.25 25.19 -22.85
N VAL A 79 -26.77 24.55 -21.80
CA VAL A 79 -25.51 24.87 -21.12
C VAL A 79 -24.50 23.78 -21.41
N ASP A 80 -23.29 24.20 -21.77
CA ASP A 80 -22.14 23.32 -21.91
C ASP A 80 -20.99 23.92 -21.10
N LEU A 81 -20.36 23.13 -20.23
CA LEU A 81 -19.22 23.57 -19.44
C LEU A 81 -18.16 22.48 -19.30
N ILE A 82 -16.91 22.91 -19.13
CA ILE A 82 -15.78 22.04 -18.80
C ILE A 82 -15.31 22.41 -17.39
N ALA A 83 -15.39 21.45 -16.47
CA ALA A 83 -14.95 21.59 -15.09
C ALA A 83 -13.67 20.78 -14.83
N GLU A 84 -12.78 21.35 -14.03
CA GLU A 84 -11.60 20.69 -13.50
C GLU A 84 -11.94 20.09 -12.13
N ILE A 85 -12.22 18.78 -12.10
CA ILE A 85 -12.53 18.05 -10.87
C ILE A 85 -11.21 17.63 -10.21
N GLN A 86 -10.97 18.17 -9.02
CA GLN A 86 -9.79 17.90 -8.22
C GLN A 86 -10.22 17.61 -6.79
N VAL A 87 -9.61 16.58 -6.19
CA VAL A 87 -9.90 16.16 -4.82
C VAL A 87 -9.67 17.33 -3.88
N PHE A 88 -10.65 17.58 -3.01
CA PHE A 88 -10.58 18.62 -2.00
C PHE A 88 -11.00 18.04 -0.65
N ASN A 89 -10.33 18.45 0.42
CA ASN A 89 -10.70 18.05 1.77
C ASN A 89 -11.79 19.02 2.31
N PRO A 90 -13.04 18.55 2.52
CA PRO A 90 -14.11 19.39 3.04
C PRO A 90 -13.87 19.93 4.45
N PHE A 91 -12.92 19.36 5.20
CA PHE A 91 -12.53 19.75 6.56
C PHE A 91 -11.27 20.62 6.59
N ASP A 92 -10.81 21.14 5.44
CA ASP A 92 -9.60 21.95 5.35
C ASP A 92 -9.89 23.44 5.54
N PHE A 93 -10.19 23.79 6.78
CA PHE A 93 -10.43 25.16 7.23
C PHE A 93 -10.06 25.31 8.71
N PHE A 94 -9.93 26.56 9.15
CA PHE A 94 -9.72 26.90 10.56
C PHE A 94 -10.97 27.58 11.10
N LEU A 95 -11.21 27.42 12.40
CA LEU A 95 -12.27 28.12 13.11
C LEU A 95 -11.64 29.14 14.05
N GLU A 96 -12.34 30.25 14.27
CA GLU A 96 -12.00 31.16 15.37
C GLU A 96 -12.19 30.45 16.72
N PRO A 97 -11.42 30.79 17.77
CA PRO A 97 -11.51 30.12 19.08
C PRO A 97 -12.94 30.03 19.65
N ASP A 98 -13.72 31.11 19.51
CA ASP A 98 -15.10 31.18 20.01
C ASP A 98 -16.09 30.32 19.21
N ALA A 99 -15.67 29.75 18.08
CA ALA A 99 -16.46 28.89 17.19
C ALA A 99 -15.92 27.46 17.11
N GLU A 100 -14.93 27.07 17.92
CA GLU A 100 -14.44 25.68 17.96
C GLU A 100 -15.49 24.69 18.48
N GLU A 101 -16.40 25.16 19.34
CA GLU A 101 -17.52 24.39 19.87
C GLU A 101 -18.85 25.02 19.47
N ALA A 102 -19.80 24.19 19.04
CA ALA A 102 -21.16 24.60 18.70
C ALA A 102 -22.15 24.18 19.81
N PRO A 103 -23.25 24.92 20.02
CA PRO A 103 -23.57 26.20 19.36
C PRO A 103 -22.72 27.36 19.91
N PHE A 104 -22.35 28.29 19.04
CA PHE A 104 -21.64 29.53 19.38
C PHE A 104 -22.47 30.77 19.02
N ILE A 105 -22.01 31.96 19.42
CA ILE A 105 -22.69 33.23 19.16
C ILE A 105 -21.80 34.10 18.26
N TYR A 106 -22.37 34.62 17.16
CA TYR A 106 -21.70 35.60 16.31
C TYR A 106 -21.50 36.94 17.02
N SER A 107 -20.39 37.62 16.74
CA SER A 107 -20.19 39.01 17.17
C SER A 107 -21.29 39.91 16.62
N ASP A 108 -21.60 41.01 17.32
CA ASP A 108 -22.71 41.90 16.94
C ASP A 108 -22.57 42.49 15.52
N SER A 109 -21.34 42.78 15.08
CA SER A 109 -21.09 43.25 13.71
C SER A 109 -21.38 42.16 12.68
N LEU A 110 -20.80 40.98 12.86
CA LEU A 110 -20.97 39.85 11.95
C LEU A 110 -22.43 39.38 11.92
N ARG A 111 -23.13 39.39 13.05
CA ARG A 111 -24.55 39.08 13.14
C ARG A 111 -25.40 40.02 12.28
N LYS A 112 -25.08 41.32 12.24
CA LYS A 112 -25.79 42.30 11.38
C LYS A 112 -25.56 42.01 9.90
N GLU A 113 -24.34 41.64 9.52
CA GLU A 113 -24.00 41.28 8.15
C GLU A 113 -24.69 39.97 7.71
N LEU A 114 -24.84 39.01 8.63
CA LEU A 114 -25.47 37.71 8.38
C LEU A 114 -26.98 37.68 8.59
N LEU A 115 -27.62 38.81 8.89
CA LEU A 115 -29.04 38.87 9.28
C LEU A 115 -29.99 38.13 8.31
N PRO A 116 -29.87 38.25 6.97
CA PRO A 116 -30.73 37.52 6.04
C PRO A 116 -30.62 35.99 6.15
N TYR A 117 -29.48 35.49 6.65
CA TYR A 117 -29.18 34.07 6.77
C TYR A 117 -29.45 33.51 8.17
N LEU A 118 -29.78 34.37 9.14
CA LEU A 118 -30.19 34.01 10.50
C LEU A 118 -31.71 33.99 10.68
N SER A 119 -32.46 34.65 9.79
CA SER A 119 -33.91 34.73 9.89
C SER A 119 -34.56 33.39 9.50
N ALA A 120 -35.04 32.65 10.49
CA ALA A 120 -35.84 31.45 10.27
C ALA A 120 -37.22 31.85 9.71
N SER A 121 -37.54 31.35 8.51
CA SER A 121 -38.77 31.66 7.80
C SER A 121 -39.90 30.66 8.10
N ASP A 122 -39.57 29.48 8.64
CA ASP A 122 -40.54 28.46 9.08
C ASP A 122 -40.63 28.41 10.61
N GLY A 123 -41.77 28.81 11.18
CA GLY A 123 -42.06 28.79 12.62
C GLY A 123 -42.99 27.65 13.07
N SER A 124 -43.07 26.56 12.29
CA SER A 124 -44.05 25.49 12.53
C SER A 124 -43.79 24.69 13.80
N TYR A 125 -44.89 24.20 14.41
CA TYR A 125 -44.82 23.30 15.58
C TYR A 125 -44.10 21.98 15.28
N ALA A 126 -44.23 21.46 14.06
CA ALA A 126 -43.54 20.24 13.64
C ALA A 126 -42.02 20.39 13.72
N LEU A 127 -41.48 21.50 13.17
CA LEU A 127 -40.06 21.79 13.23
C LEU A 127 -39.57 22.04 14.67
N ALA A 128 -40.33 22.79 15.47
CA ALA A 128 -40.00 23.03 16.87
C ALA A 128 -39.95 21.71 17.69
N ASN A 129 -40.89 20.79 17.46
CA ASN A 129 -40.92 19.48 18.10
C ASN A 129 -39.71 18.63 17.66
N TYR A 130 -39.38 18.63 16.37
CA TYR A 130 -38.22 17.90 15.85
C TYR A 130 -36.90 18.41 16.45
N ILE A 131 -36.69 19.72 16.52
CA ILE A 131 -35.51 20.31 17.19
C ILE A 131 -35.47 19.94 18.67
N SER A 132 -36.61 19.94 19.35
CA SER A 132 -36.70 19.50 20.76
C SER A 132 -36.32 18.02 20.91
N GLN A 133 -36.72 17.16 19.98
CA GLN A 133 -36.31 15.76 19.94
C GLN A 133 -34.80 15.61 19.73
N LEU A 134 -34.22 16.31 18.75
CA LEU A 134 -32.78 16.31 18.50
C LEU A 134 -31.96 16.74 19.74
N ARG A 135 -32.48 17.69 20.54
CA ARG A 135 -31.87 18.06 21.83
C ARG A 135 -31.95 16.93 22.86
N LYS A 136 -33.10 16.26 22.98
CA LYS A 136 -33.30 15.14 23.93
C LYS A 136 -32.41 13.94 23.60
N GLU A 137 -32.20 13.66 22.33
CA GLU A 137 -31.37 12.54 21.85
C GLU A 137 -29.87 12.86 21.86
N GLY A 138 -29.48 14.07 22.26
CA GLY A 138 -28.09 14.46 22.43
C GLY A 138 -27.40 15.00 21.17
N ILE A 139 -28.07 14.99 20.01
CA ILE A 139 -27.51 15.47 18.73
C ILE A 139 -27.16 16.97 18.79
N LEU A 140 -27.97 17.77 19.49
CA LEU A 140 -27.75 19.22 19.65
C LEU A 140 -27.08 19.58 20.98
N GLN A 141 -26.33 18.66 21.61
CA GLN A 141 -25.49 18.96 22.78
C GLN A 141 -24.22 19.70 22.36
N LYS A 142 -23.64 20.44 23.31
CA LYS A 142 -22.40 21.18 23.07
C LYS A 142 -21.28 20.21 22.69
N ALA A 143 -20.68 20.40 21.53
CA ALA A 143 -19.60 19.56 20.99
C ALA A 143 -18.71 20.41 20.08
N ARG A 144 -17.60 19.83 19.61
CA ARG A 144 -16.78 20.47 18.57
C ARG A 144 -17.65 20.76 17.35
N THR A 145 -17.53 21.96 16.79
CA THR A 145 -18.41 22.45 15.73
C THR A 145 -18.51 21.49 14.54
N VAL A 146 -17.39 20.89 14.13
CA VAL A 146 -17.39 19.93 13.02
C VAL A 146 -18.22 18.70 13.37
N ASP A 147 -17.98 18.08 14.54
CA ASP A 147 -18.71 16.88 14.98
C ASP A 147 -20.21 17.17 15.15
N TYR A 148 -20.54 18.36 15.66
CA TYR A 148 -21.91 18.85 15.80
C TYR A 148 -22.63 18.93 14.45
N LEU A 149 -22.00 19.55 13.44
CA LEU A 149 -22.59 19.72 12.12
C LEU A 149 -22.67 18.40 11.35
N VAL A 150 -21.65 17.54 11.46
CA VAL A 150 -21.65 16.20 10.86
C VAL A 150 -22.78 15.37 11.46
N GLY A 151 -22.91 15.33 12.79
CA GLY A 151 -23.97 14.60 13.47
C GLY A 151 -25.36 15.08 13.09
N LEU A 152 -25.57 16.41 13.02
CA LEU A 152 -26.85 16.99 12.59
C LEU A 152 -27.18 16.67 11.13
N ASN A 153 -26.22 16.84 10.22
CA ASN A 153 -26.40 16.56 8.80
C ASN A 153 -26.72 15.08 8.55
N HIS A 154 -25.99 14.19 9.22
CA HIS A 154 -26.23 12.74 9.16
C HIS A 154 -27.60 12.38 9.71
N ARG A 155 -28.06 13.05 10.77
CA ARG A 155 -29.38 12.77 11.33
C ARG A 155 -30.53 13.16 10.39
N VAL A 156 -30.44 14.29 9.69
CA VAL A 156 -31.43 14.66 8.68
C VAL A 156 -31.46 13.64 7.54
N TYR A 157 -30.29 13.14 7.13
CA TYR A 157 -30.16 12.06 6.14
C TYR A 157 -30.86 10.76 6.57
N GLU A 158 -30.70 10.33 7.82
CA GLU A 158 -31.37 9.14 8.34
C GLU A 158 -32.90 9.31 8.46
N ASP A 159 -33.36 10.51 8.84
CA ASP A 159 -34.78 10.77 9.11
C ASP A 159 -35.62 11.08 7.87
N VAL A 160 -35.00 11.51 6.76
CA VAL A 160 -35.69 11.92 5.52
C VAL A 160 -35.25 11.09 4.33
N SER A 161 -36.11 10.17 3.89
CA SER A 161 -35.86 9.33 2.71
C SER A 161 -35.86 10.14 1.41
N TYR A 162 -34.84 9.93 0.57
CA TYR A 162 -34.72 10.65 -0.71
C TYR A 162 -35.72 10.14 -1.77
N VAL A 163 -36.44 11.08 -2.41
CA VAL A 163 -37.35 10.80 -3.54
C VAL A 163 -37.19 11.84 -4.65
N ILE A 164 -37.32 11.41 -5.91
CA ILE A 164 -37.32 12.29 -7.08
C ILE A 164 -38.72 12.88 -7.26
N ARG A 165 -38.81 14.20 -7.44
CA ARG A 165 -40.09 14.93 -7.54
C ARG A 165 -40.07 15.94 -8.68
N MET A 166 -41.18 15.99 -9.43
CA MET A 166 -41.36 16.90 -10.56
C MET A 166 -42.19 18.13 -10.20
N GLU A 167 -42.85 18.17 -9.04
CA GLU A 167 -43.64 19.34 -8.66
C GLU A 167 -42.74 20.57 -8.46
N PRO A 168 -43.20 21.78 -8.79
CA PRO A 168 -42.43 23.00 -8.55
C PRO A 168 -42.36 23.36 -7.06
N GLY A 169 -41.32 24.11 -6.67
CA GLY A 169 -41.15 24.63 -5.30
C GLY A 169 -40.51 23.65 -4.32
N VAL A 170 -40.35 24.07 -3.07
CA VAL A 170 -39.77 23.26 -1.98
C VAL A 170 -40.88 22.92 -0.99
N GLN A 171 -40.87 21.71 -0.45
CA GLN A 171 -41.77 21.32 0.64
C GLN A 171 -41.56 22.24 1.85
N THR A 172 -42.63 22.49 2.60
CA THR A 172 -42.51 23.08 3.93
C THR A 172 -41.78 22.12 4.88
N CYS A 173 -41.19 22.61 5.97
CA CYS A 173 -40.54 21.72 6.93
C CYS A 173 -41.55 20.76 7.57
N THR A 174 -42.78 21.24 7.80
CA THR A 174 -43.88 20.41 8.30
C THR A 174 -44.17 19.24 7.36
N GLU A 175 -44.36 19.49 6.06
CA GLU A 175 -44.61 18.42 5.09
C GLU A 175 -43.45 17.42 5.02
N THR A 176 -42.21 17.91 5.02
CA THR A 176 -41.01 17.06 4.95
C THR A 176 -40.91 16.14 6.16
N LEU A 177 -41.14 16.68 7.37
CA LEU A 177 -41.08 15.92 8.62
C LEU A 177 -42.26 14.96 8.79
N GLU A 178 -43.46 15.32 8.34
CA GLU A 178 -44.65 14.45 8.37
C GLU A 178 -44.52 13.28 7.38
N LYS A 179 -44.05 13.55 6.15
CA LYS A 179 -43.86 12.53 5.11
C LYS A 179 -42.60 11.69 5.31
N LYS A 180 -41.63 12.17 6.09
CA LYS A 180 -40.28 11.60 6.23
C LYS A 180 -39.61 11.30 4.90
N SER A 181 -39.93 12.08 3.88
CA SER A 181 -39.41 11.91 2.53
C SER A 181 -39.42 13.22 1.75
N GLY A 182 -38.41 13.41 0.92
CA GLY A 182 -38.24 14.62 0.14
C GLY A 182 -37.19 14.51 -0.96
N SER A 183 -37.22 15.48 -1.87
CA SER A 183 -36.17 15.72 -2.85
C SER A 183 -35.00 16.48 -2.22
N CYS A 184 -33.87 16.62 -2.92
CA CYS A 184 -32.67 17.29 -2.38
C CYS A 184 -32.95 18.71 -1.87
N ARG A 185 -33.79 19.47 -2.58
CA ARG A 185 -34.24 20.80 -2.17
C ARG A 185 -35.01 20.81 -0.85
N ASP A 186 -35.76 19.75 -0.55
CA ASP A 186 -36.60 19.67 0.66
C ASP A 186 -35.73 19.43 1.89
N SER A 187 -34.84 18.42 1.82
CA SER A 187 -33.90 18.11 2.90
C SER A 187 -32.91 19.27 3.14
N ALA A 188 -32.41 19.90 2.08
CA ALA A 188 -31.52 21.06 2.18
C ALA A 188 -32.20 22.24 2.89
N PHE A 189 -33.45 22.55 2.53
CA PHE A 189 -34.17 23.65 3.16
C PHE A 189 -34.55 23.34 4.62
N LEU A 190 -34.94 22.09 4.92
CA LEU A 190 -35.16 21.65 6.31
C LEU A 190 -33.90 21.88 7.16
N LEU A 191 -32.72 21.46 6.67
CA LEU A 191 -31.46 21.67 7.37
C LEU A 191 -31.12 23.16 7.55
N VAL A 192 -31.33 23.99 6.53
CA VAL A 192 -31.17 25.47 6.63
C VAL A 192 -32.05 26.03 7.75
N GLN A 193 -33.32 25.63 7.83
CA GLN A 193 -34.23 26.12 8.88
C GLN A 193 -33.80 25.64 10.27
N ILE A 194 -33.38 24.37 10.43
CA ILE A 194 -32.88 23.86 11.70
C ILE A 194 -31.67 24.67 12.18
N LEU A 195 -30.68 24.90 11.31
CA LEU A 195 -29.48 25.68 11.62
C LEU A 195 -29.83 27.10 12.08
N ARG A 196 -30.78 27.77 11.42
CA ARG A 196 -31.23 29.11 11.81
C ARG A 196 -31.90 29.13 13.17
N HIS A 197 -32.75 28.13 13.48
CA HIS A 197 -33.41 28.04 14.79
C HIS A 197 -32.45 27.75 15.94
N ILE A 198 -31.30 27.13 15.68
CA ILE A 198 -30.24 26.94 16.69
C ILE A 198 -29.23 28.09 16.73
N GLY A 199 -29.45 29.15 15.95
CA GLY A 199 -28.67 30.38 15.99
C GLY A 199 -27.48 30.43 15.03
N LEU A 200 -27.38 29.49 14.09
CA LEU A 200 -26.32 29.45 13.07
C LEU A 200 -26.83 30.03 11.74
N ALA A 201 -26.05 30.89 11.12
CA ALA A 201 -26.37 31.50 9.84
C ALA A 201 -26.25 30.45 8.72
N ALA A 202 -27.33 30.22 7.98
CA ALA A 202 -27.39 29.21 6.93
C ALA A 202 -28.06 29.73 5.65
N ARG A 203 -27.59 29.24 4.50
CA ARG A 203 -28.10 29.57 3.17
C ARG A 203 -28.42 28.31 2.35
N PHE A 204 -29.42 28.42 1.49
CA PHE A 204 -29.81 27.40 0.54
C PHE A 204 -28.98 27.53 -0.73
N VAL A 205 -28.42 26.44 -1.21
CA VAL A 205 -27.61 26.42 -2.43
C VAL A 205 -28.25 25.51 -3.46
N SER A 206 -28.41 26.02 -4.69
CA SER A 206 -28.73 25.23 -5.87
C SER A 206 -27.50 25.17 -6.77
N GLY A 207 -27.19 23.99 -7.29
CA GLY A 207 -25.98 23.77 -8.07
C GLY A 207 -26.04 22.54 -8.97
N TYR A 208 -24.93 22.24 -9.61
CA TYR A 208 -24.71 20.93 -10.22
C TYR A 208 -24.07 20.00 -9.21
N LEU A 209 -24.47 18.73 -9.23
CA LEU A 209 -23.75 17.64 -8.61
C LEU A 209 -23.18 16.76 -9.72
N ILE A 210 -21.85 16.61 -9.74
CA ILE A 210 -21.15 15.64 -10.57
C ILE A 210 -20.67 14.52 -9.66
N GLN A 211 -21.10 13.28 -9.93
CA GLN A 211 -20.57 12.11 -9.26
C GLN A 211 -19.99 11.15 -10.29
N LEU A 212 -18.69 10.91 -10.17
CA LEU A 212 -17.95 10.03 -11.05
C LEU A 212 -17.90 8.63 -10.45
N LYS A 213 -18.00 7.61 -11.31
CA LYS A 213 -17.77 6.23 -10.93
C LYS A 213 -16.36 6.10 -10.32
N PRO A 214 -16.24 5.60 -9.07
CA PRO A 214 -14.95 5.30 -8.47
C PRO A 214 -14.15 4.31 -9.33
N ASP A 215 -12.82 4.39 -9.26
CA ASP A 215 -11.97 3.43 -9.98
C ASP A 215 -12.11 2.01 -9.44
N GLU A 216 -12.20 1.94 -8.13
CA GLU A 216 -12.28 0.71 -7.37
C GLU A 216 -13.47 0.82 -6.42
N VAL A 217 -14.15 -0.30 -6.23
CA VAL A 217 -15.23 -0.40 -5.24
C VAL A 217 -14.58 -0.49 -3.85
N PRO A 218 -14.93 0.39 -2.91
CA PRO A 218 -14.48 0.28 -1.52
C PRO A 218 -14.90 -1.06 -0.90
N VAL A 219 -14.06 -1.61 -0.02
CA VAL A 219 -14.39 -2.83 0.75
C VAL A 219 -15.47 -2.55 1.78
N ASP A 220 -15.39 -1.39 2.45
CA ASP A 220 -16.37 -0.88 3.40
C ASP A 220 -16.97 0.46 2.90
N GLY A 221 -18.22 0.72 3.26
CA GLY A 221 -18.92 1.96 2.93
C GLY A 221 -19.72 1.91 1.62
N PRO A 222 -20.35 3.03 1.21
CA PRO A 222 -21.15 3.07 0.00
C PRO A 222 -20.26 2.93 -1.24
N ALA A 223 -20.66 2.04 -2.17
CA ALA A 223 -19.92 1.77 -3.41
C ALA A 223 -19.79 2.98 -4.36
N GLY A 224 -20.47 4.09 -4.07
CA GLY A 224 -20.61 5.23 -4.98
C GLY A 224 -21.49 4.90 -6.19
N PRO A 225 -21.54 5.77 -7.20
CA PRO A 225 -22.35 5.53 -8.39
C PRO A 225 -21.74 4.44 -9.30
N SER A 226 -22.60 3.67 -9.96
CA SER A 226 -22.19 2.62 -10.91
C SER A 226 -21.73 3.17 -12.27
N THR A 227 -22.15 4.39 -12.60
CA THR A 227 -21.80 5.13 -13.82
C THR A 227 -21.57 6.59 -13.48
N ASP A 228 -20.79 7.30 -14.30
CA ASP A 228 -20.69 8.75 -14.18
C ASP A 228 -22.08 9.36 -14.39
N PHE A 229 -22.49 10.25 -13.49
CA PHE A 229 -23.75 10.96 -13.65
C PHE A 229 -23.65 12.39 -13.13
N THR A 230 -24.61 13.20 -13.57
CA THR A 230 -24.76 14.57 -13.10
C THR A 230 -26.24 14.93 -13.07
N ASP A 231 -26.60 15.76 -12.09
CA ASP A 231 -27.94 16.33 -11.98
C ASP A 231 -27.87 17.73 -11.36
N LEU A 232 -28.98 18.45 -11.41
CA LEU A 232 -29.22 19.60 -10.55
C LEU A 232 -29.42 19.11 -9.11
N HIS A 233 -28.72 19.75 -8.18
CA HIS A 233 -28.75 19.38 -6.77
C HIS A 233 -28.93 20.60 -5.88
N ALA A 234 -29.32 20.36 -4.64
CA ALA A 234 -29.45 21.39 -3.63
C ALA A 234 -28.89 20.89 -2.29
N TRP A 235 -28.23 21.81 -1.58
CA TRP A 235 -27.62 21.56 -0.27
C TRP A 235 -27.69 22.80 0.62
N ALA A 236 -27.30 22.65 1.88
CA ALA A 236 -27.23 23.75 2.84
C ALA A 236 -25.78 24.22 3.01
N GLU A 237 -25.56 25.52 3.18
CA GLU A 237 -24.28 26.05 3.64
C GLU A 237 -24.44 26.80 4.95
N VAL A 238 -23.51 26.59 5.88
CA VAL A 238 -23.46 27.27 7.18
C VAL A 238 -22.24 28.20 7.24
N TYR A 239 -22.42 29.41 7.79
CA TYR A 239 -21.31 30.34 7.96
C TYR A 239 -20.63 30.12 9.31
N LEU A 240 -19.35 29.80 9.28
CA LEU A 240 -18.52 29.55 10.46
C LEU A 240 -17.40 30.61 10.54
N PRO A 241 -17.26 31.36 11.64
CA PRO A 241 -16.14 32.28 11.84
C PRO A 241 -14.79 31.57 11.64
N GLY A 242 -13.90 32.16 10.83
CA GLY A 242 -12.62 31.56 10.43
C GLY A 242 -12.69 30.73 9.14
N ALA A 243 -13.74 29.91 8.96
CA ALA A 243 -13.87 29.01 7.81
C ALA A 243 -14.70 29.58 6.64
N GLY A 244 -15.60 30.52 6.93
CA GLY A 244 -16.57 31.04 5.96
C GLY A 244 -17.75 30.09 5.73
N TRP A 245 -18.27 30.04 4.51
CA TRP A 245 -19.39 29.16 4.14
C TRP A 245 -18.91 27.71 3.92
N VAL A 246 -19.48 26.79 4.69
CA VAL A 246 -19.20 25.34 4.64
C VAL A 246 -20.46 24.59 4.21
N GLY A 247 -20.35 23.73 3.19
CA GLY A 247 -21.49 22.99 2.62
C GLY A 247 -21.75 21.66 3.31
N LEU A 248 -23.04 21.38 3.52
CA LEU A 248 -23.62 20.19 4.13
C LEU A 248 -24.70 19.64 3.19
N ASP A 249 -24.53 18.40 2.74
CA ASP A 249 -25.51 17.71 1.91
C ASP A 249 -26.34 16.72 2.76
N PRO A 250 -27.57 17.07 3.14
CA PRO A 250 -28.43 16.19 3.95
C PRO A 250 -29.03 15.03 3.16
N THR A 251 -28.78 14.93 1.85
CA THR A 251 -29.20 13.75 1.06
C THR A 251 -28.18 12.62 1.08
N SER A 252 -26.92 12.93 1.36
CA SER A 252 -25.84 11.95 1.53
C SER A 252 -25.37 11.84 2.98
N GLY A 253 -25.71 12.82 3.83
CA GLY A 253 -25.20 12.92 5.20
C GLY A 253 -23.74 13.37 5.26
N LEU A 254 -23.16 13.82 4.14
CA LEU A 254 -21.76 14.22 4.00
C LEU A 254 -21.61 15.74 3.84
N LEU A 255 -20.39 16.25 4.07
CA LEU A 255 -20.03 17.60 3.63
C LEU A 255 -19.93 17.62 2.10
N THR A 256 -20.16 18.79 1.51
CA THR A 256 -20.05 18.96 0.05
C THR A 256 -18.62 18.74 -0.42
N GLY A 257 -18.42 17.79 -1.34
CA GLY A 257 -17.16 17.52 -2.05
C GLY A 257 -17.00 18.30 -3.37
N GLU A 258 -15.95 18.02 -4.12
CA GLU A 258 -15.54 18.68 -5.37
C GLU A 258 -16.56 18.60 -6.51
N GLY A 259 -17.46 17.61 -6.44
CA GLY A 259 -18.58 17.45 -7.36
C GLY A 259 -19.71 18.46 -7.16
N HIS A 260 -19.74 19.20 -6.04
CA HIS A 260 -20.76 20.20 -5.74
C HIS A 260 -20.36 21.56 -6.32
N ILE A 261 -20.94 21.90 -7.47
CA ILE A 261 -20.64 23.14 -8.19
C ILE A 261 -21.79 24.12 -7.94
N PRO A 262 -21.65 25.11 -7.02
CA PRO A 262 -22.70 26.05 -6.71
C PRO A 262 -23.06 26.90 -7.93
N LEU A 263 -24.35 27.07 -8.19
CA LEU A 263 -24.87 27.99 -9.21
C LEU A 263 -25.44 29.25 -8.56
N ALA A 264 -26.28 29.06 -7.53
CA ALA A 264 -26.87 30.14 -6.75
C ALA A 264 -26.95 29.77 -5.26
N ALA A 265 -26.39 30.62 -4.41
CA ALA A 265 -26.48 30.51 -2.95
C ALA A 265 -27.28 31.70 -2.39
N VAL A 266 -28.38 31.43 -1.69
CA VAL A 266 -29.40 32.43 -1.33
C VAL A 266 -29.99 32.12 0.05
N PRO A 267 -30.54 33.12 0.76
CA PRO A 267 -31.24 32.86 2.01
C PRO A 267 -32.55 32.08 1.79
N GLU A 268 -33.31 32.36 0.74
CA GLU A 268 -34.61 31.71 0.49
C GLU A 268 -34.64 30.97 -0.87
N PRO A 269 -35.12 29.71 -0.94
CA PRO A 269 -35.07 28.88 -2.14
C PRO A 269 -35.74 29.49 -3.38
N SER A 270 -36.73 30.36 -3.19
CA SER A 270 -37.42 31.07 -4.29
C SER A 270 -36.47 31.91 -5.15
N SER A 271 -35.33 32.34 -4.60
CA SER A 271 -34.31 33.11 -5.31
C SER A 271 -33.25 32.23 -5.99
N ALA A 272 -33.25 30.92 -5.76
CA ALA A 272 -32.30 29.96 -6.33
C ALA A 272 -32.84 29.16 -7.52
N SER A 273 -34.07 29.43 -7.99
CA SER A 273 -34.62 28.71 -9.14
C SER A 273 -33.68 28.78 -10.36
N PRO A 274 -33.26 27.63 -10.94
CA PRO A 274 -32.31 27.58 -12.04
C PRO A 274 -32.81 28.32 -13.29
N VAL A 275 -34.11 28.23 -13.56
CA VAL A 275 -34.82 29.00 -14.58
C VAL A 275 -36.10 29.57 -13.95
N PHE A 276 -36.32 30.87 -14.09
CA PHE A 276 -37.51 31.55 -13.61
C PHE A 276 -38.09 32.44 -14.72
N GLY A 277 -39.38 32.30 -14.98
CA GLY A 277 -40.10 33.08 -15.99
C GLY A 277 -41.50 32.53 -16.20
N TYR A 278 -42.33 33.31 -16.88
CA TYR A 278 -43.70 32.96 -17.20
C TYR A 278 -43.89 32.92 -18.73
N SER A 279 -44.86 32.14 -19.17
CA SER A 279 -45.33 32.10 -20.56
C SER A 279 -46.84 32.31 -20.60
N ASP A 280 -47.37 32.74 -21.75
CA ASP A 280 -48.81 32.73 -21.99
C ASP A 280 -49.37 31.30 -21.73
N PRO A 281 -50.61 31.16 -21.23
CA PRO A 281 -51.21 29.84 -20.98
C PRO A 281 -51.20 28.97 -22.24
N ALA A 282 -50.47 27.85 -22.22
CA ALA A 282 -50.33 26.89 -23.31
C ALA A 282 -50.05 25.49 -22.75
N ASN A 283 -50.38 24.44 -23.52
CA ASN A 283 -49.90 23.11 -23.19
C ASN A 283 -48.42 23.05 -23.58
N SER A 284 -47.58 22.56 -22.67
CA SER A 284 -46.16 22.43 -22.92
C SER A 284 -45.70 20.99 -22.78
N LYS A 285 -44.82 20.56 -23.68
CA LYS A 285 -44.05 19.35 -23.54
C LYS A 285 -42.68 19.73 -23.00
N PHE A 286 -42.38 19.27 -21.80
CA PHE A 286 -41.11 19.49 -21.13
C PHE A 286 -40.15 18.34 -21.41
N GLN A 287 -38.92 18.66 -21.82
CA GLN A 287 -37.83 17.70 -21.90
C GLN A 287 -36.62 18.23 -21.15
N PHE A 288 -35.96 17.32 -20.45
CA PHE A 288 -34.79 17.59 -19.64
C PHE A 288 -33.73 16.53 -19.93
N HIS A 289 -32.51 16.97 -20.19
CA HIS A 289 -31.38 16.09 -20.44
C HIS A 289 -30.14 16.67 -19.77
N MET A 290 -29.45 15.83 -18.99
CA MET A 290 -28.12 16.13 -18.49
C MET A 290 -27.18 14.98 -18.81
N ALA A 291 -25.95 15.33 -19.15
CA ALA A 291 -24.90 14.36 -19.45
C ALA A 291 -23.57 14.84 -18.91
N VAL A 292 -22.76 13.89 -18.49
CA VAL A 292 -21.39 14.11 -18.04
C VAL A 292 -20.46 13.19 -18.83
N LYS A 293 -19.29 13.70 -19.22
CA LYS A 293 -18.28 12.90 -19.91
C LYS A 293 -16.88 13.32 -19.46
N ARG A 294 -16.03 12.33 -19.16
CA ARG A 294 -14.61 12.55 -18.92
C ARG A 294 -13.90 12.86 -20.24
N ILE A 295 -13.32 14.05 -20.34
CA ILE A 295 -12.59 14.53 -21.54
C ILE A 295 -11.12 14.15 -21.45
N LYS A 296 -10.54 14.27 -20.25
CA LYS A 296 -9.14 13.94 -19.97
C LYS A 296 -9.03 13.25 -18.63
N GLU A 297 -8.47 12.05 -18.64
CA GLU A 297 -8.09 11.30 -17.44
C GLU A 297 -6.58 11.21 -17.37
N SER A 298 -6.00 11.76 -16.32
CA SER A 298 -4.58 11.55 -16.04
C SER A 298 -4.38 10.12 -15.51
N PRO A 299 -3.35 9.38 -15.95
CA PRO A 299 -3.04 8.05 -15.44
C PRO A 299 -2.87 8.08 -13.92
N ARG A 300 -3.49 7.13 -13.23
CA ARG A 300 -3.49 7.06 -11.76
C ARG A 300 -3.30 5.63 -11.29
N VAL A 301 -2.70 5.49 -10.12
CA VAL A 301 -2.33 4.21 -9.53
C VAL A 301 -3.52 3.26 -9.28
N THR A 302 -4.69 3.80 -8.99
CA THR A 302 -5.96 3.07 -8.80
C THR A 302 -6.53 2.50 -10.10
N LYS A 303 -6.14 3.06 -11.25
CA LYS A 303 -6.57 2.60 -12.58
C LYS A 303 -5.45 2.85 -13.59
N PRO A 304 -4.37 2.07 -13.55
CA PRO A 304 -3.13 2.39 -14.26
C PRO A 304 -3.29 2.28 -15.78
N TYR A 305 -4.17 1.42 -16.27
CA TYR A 305 -4.35 1.14 -17.70
C TYR A 305 -5.82 1.08 -18.10
N THR A 306 -6.12 1.50 -19.33
CA THR A 306 -7.39 1.18 -19.99
C THR A 306 -7.45 -0.30 -20.33
N GLU A 307 -8.65 -0.87 -20.49
CA GLU A 307 -8.79 -2.29 -20.86
C GLU A 307 -8.13 -2.61 -22.21
N GLU A 308 -8.27 -1.73 -23.21
CA GLU A 308 -7.61 -1.90 -24.51
C GLU A 308 -6.07 -1.94 -24.38
N ARG A 309 -5.49 -1.08 -23.51
CA ARG A 309 -4.05 -1.09 -23.26
C ARG A 309 -3.61 -2.34 -22.53
N TRP A 310 -4.38 -2.75 -21.52
CA TRP A 310 -4.10 -3.97 -20.75
C TRP A 310 -4.10 -5.21 -21.64
N GLU A 311 -5.05 -5.34 -22.57
CA GLU A 311 -5.06 -6.43 -23.55
C GLU A 311 -3.81 -6.46 -24.44
N LYS A 312 -3.25 -5.29 -24.81
CA LYS A 312 -1.99 -5.20 -25.57
C LYS A 312 -0.80 -5.68 -24.74
N ILE A 313 -0.74 -5.32 -23.46
CA ILE A 313 0.28 -5.81 -22.52
C ILE A 313 0.20 -7.34 -22.38
N LEU A 314 -1.00 -7.89 -22.22
CA LEU A 314 -1.19 -9.35 -22.13
C LEU A 314 -0.71 -10.08 -23.39
N LYS A 315 -0.97 -9.52 -24.58
CA LYS A 315 -0.47 -10.05 -25.86
C LYS A 315 1.05 -9.97 -25.96
N LEU A 316 1.66 -8.88 -25.49
CA LEU A 316 3.11 -8.73 -25.43
C LEU A 316 3.74 -9.79 -24.51
N GLY A 317 3.14 -10.04 -23.34
CA GLY A 317 3.59 -11.10 -22.42
C GLY A 317 3.63 -12.48 -23.06
N LYS A 318 2.55 -12.89 -23.74
CA LYS A 318 2.52 -14.17 -24.49
C LYS A 318 3.61 -14.25 -25.57
N LYS A 319 3.82 -13.16 -26.31
CA LYS A 319 4.87 -13.08 -27.33
C LYS A 319 6.28 -13.23 -26.73
N ILE A 320 6.49 -12.70 -25.53
CA ILE A 320 7.76 -12.82 -24.81
C ILE A 320 7.99 -14.27 -24.39
N ASP A 321 7.00 -14.96 -23.83
CA ASP A 321 7.11 -16.38 -23.51
C ASP A 321 7.50 -17.23 -24.72
N ASP A 322 6.83 -17.02 -25.87
CA ASP A 322 7.14 -17.74 -27.11
C ASP A 322 8.60 -17.51 -27.55
N LYS A 323 9.10 -16.29 -27.35
CA LYS A 323 10.48 -15.92 -27.66
C LYS A 323 11.49 -16.52 -26.69
N LEU A 324 11.17 -16.56 -25.38
CA LEU A 324 12.00 -17.22 -24.36
C LEU A 324 12.11 -18.72 -24.65
N ARG A 325 10.98 -19.39 -24.93
CA ARG A 325 10.94 -20.81 -25.30
C ARG A 325 11.73 -21.10 -26.58
N LYS A 326 11.56 -20.28 -27.63
CA LYS A 326 12.28 -20.44 -28.90
C LYS A 326 13.81 -20.38 -28.75
N ASN A 327 14.29 -19.59 -27.80
CA ASN A 327 15.71 -19.40 -27.52
C ASN A 327 16.25 -20.31 -26.39
N ASP A 328 15.46 -21.28 -25.91
CA ASP A 328 15.78 -22.18 -24.78
C ASP A 328 16.22 -21.42 -23.51
N ILE A 329 15.59 -20.27 -23.27
CA ILE A 329 15.75 -19.47 -22.05
C ILE A 329 14.78 -20.05 -21.02
N ARG A 330 15.26 -21.03 -20.25
CA ARG A 330 14.50 -21.65 -19.15
C ARG A 330 14.47 -20.71 -17.98
N LEU A 331 13.40 -19.91 -17.88
CA LEU A 331 13.30 -18.86 -16.90
C LEU A 331 12.10 -19.10 -15.99
N SER A 332 12.31 -18.94 -14.69
CA SER A 332 11.24 -18.81 -13.72
C SER A 332 11.38 -17.48 -12.97
N ILE A 333 10.23 -16.92 -12.59
CA ILE A 333 10.15 -15.64 -11.90
C ILE A 333 9.31 -15.80 -10.64
N GLY A 334 9.83 -15.34 -9.51
CA GLY A 334 9.15 -15.26 -8.23
C GLY A 334 9.14 -13.84 -7.70
N GLY A 335 8.34 -13.59 -6.69
CA GLY A 335 8.26 -12.31 -6.01
C GLY A 335 8.16 -12.48 -4.50
N GLU A 336 8.64 -11.45 -3.78
CA GLU A 336 8.45 -11.28 -2.34
C GLU A 336 7.60 -10.00 -2.08
N PRO A 337 6.35 -9.92 -2.57
CA PRO A 337 5.48 -8.77 -2.34
C PRO A 337 5.14 -8.60 -0.86
N THR A 338 4.98 -7.34 -0.45
CA THR A 338 4.73 -6.97 0.94
C THR A 338 3.44 -6.17 1.11
N PHE A 339 2.76 -6.36 2.24
CA PHE A 339 1.46 -5.74 2.55
C PHE A 339 1.41 -5.18 3.96
N VAL A 340 0.54 -4.18 4.16
CA VAL A 340 0.20 -3.61 5.48
C VAL A 340 -1.30 -3.57 5.70
N SER A 341 -1.73 -3.43 6.96
CA SER A 341 -3.14 -3.21 7.28
C SER A 341 -3.65 -1.89 6.71
N ASP A 342 -4.85 -1.92 6.13
CA ASP A 342 -5.59 -0.75 5.69
C ASP A 342 -6.44 -0.14 6.83
N THR A 343 -6.68 -0.88 7.92
CA THR A 343 -7.54 -0.44 9.03
C THR A 343 -6.82 0.37 10.09
N ASP A 344 -5.59 -0.01 10.44
CA ASP A 344 -4.76 0.69 11.42
C ASP A 344 -3.34 0.89 10.89
N ARG A 345 -3.18 1.85 9.99
CA ARG A 345 -1.88 2.21 9.43
C ARG A 345 -0.93 2.87 10.45
N GLN A 346 -1.42 3.28 11.63
CA GLN A 346 -0.63 3.99 12.64
C GLN A 346 0.09 3.04 13.60
N ASN A 347 -0.43 1.82 13.75
CA ASN A 347 0.15 0.84 14.66
C ASN A 347 1.65 0.60 14.39
N PRO A 348 2.51 0.52 15.43
CA PRO A 348 3.93 0.22 15.27
C PRO A 348 4.23 -1.06 14.46
N GLN A 349 3.40 -2.10 14.52
CA GLN A 349 3.58 -3.35 13.75
C GLN A 349 3.57 -3.17 12.22
N TRP A 350 3.05 -2.04 11.73
CA TRP A 350 2.99 -1.66 10.32
C TRP A 350 3.97 -0.55 9.96
N ASN A 351 4.81 -0.11 10.89
CA ASN A 351 5.78 0.96 10.67
C ASN A 351 7.20 0.54 11.07
N THR A 352 7.38 -0.03 12.26
CA THR A 352 8.68 -0.36 12.83
C THR A 352 8.79 -1.82 13.28
N ASP A 353 7.73 -2.37 13.87
CA ASP A 353 7.84 -3.63 14.59
C ASP A 353 7.63 -4.83 13.65
N ALA A 354 8.37 -5.91 13.90
CA ALA A 354 8.23 -7.13 13.11
C ALA A 354 6.94 -7.88 13.46
N LEU A 355 6.61 -7.98 14.74
CA LEU A 355 5.45 -8.71 15.25
C LEU A 355 4.37 -7.74 15.73
N GLY A 356 3.15 -8.25 15.93
CA GLY A 356 2.04 -7.48 16.49
C GLY A 356 0.79 -8.33 16.61
N THR A 357 -0.25 -7.77 17.24
CA THR A 357 -1.43 -8.51 17.71
C THR A 357 -2.32 -9.03 16.58
N GLU A 358 -2.50 -8.26 15.50
CA GLU A 358 -3.36 -8.65 14.36
C GLU A 358 -2.58 -9.26 13.19
N LYS A 359 -1.27 -9.04 13.12
CA LYS A 359 -0.43 -9.41 11.98
C LYS A 359 -0.47 -10.90 11.66
N LEU A 360 -0.43 -11.74 12.71
CA LEU A 360 -0.56 -13.20 12.55
C LEU A 360 -1.95 -13.58 12.05
N SER A 361 -3.02 -12.98 12.60
CA SER A 361 -4.39 -13.30 12.18
C SER A 361 -4.65 -12.94 10.71
N LEU A 362 -4.20 -11.76 10.26
CA LEU A 362 -4.32 -11.35 8.86
C LEU A 362 -3.47 -12.24 7.93
N ALA A 363 -2.28 -12.64 8.38
CA ALA A 363 -1.43 -13.57 7.63
C ALA A 363 -2.06 -14.98 7.50
N GLU A 364 -2.68 -15.50 8.56
CA GLU A 364 -3.41 -16.77 8.54
C GLU A 364 -4.62 -16.71 7.59
N GLU A 365 -5.37 -15.60 7.60
CA GLU A 365 -6.52 -15.40 6.72
C GLU A 365 -6.09 -15.31 5.25
N LEU A 366 -5.04 -14.53 4.97
CA LEU A 366 -4.44 -14.46 3.64
C LEU A 366 -3.97 -15.84 3.17
N LEU A 367 -3.24 -16.56 4.04
CA LEU A 367 -2.78 -17.91 3.74
C LEU A 367 -3.94 -18.83 3.39
N GLY A 368 -5.02 -18.79 4.18
CA GLY A 368 -6.22 -19.59 3.95
C GLY A 368 -6.86 -19.31 2.59
N ASN A 369 -6.97 -18.04 2.20
CA ASN A 369 -7.52 -17.64 0.90
C ASN A 369 -6.61 -18.06 -0.25
N LEU A 370 -5.30 -17.79 -0.16
CA LEU A 370 -4.32 -18.20 -1.17
C LEU A 370 -4.22 -19.72 -1.32
N ARG A 371 -4.26 -20.46 -0.21
CA ARG A 371 -4.24 -21.93 -0.19
C ARG A 371 -5.40 -22.52 -0.98
N LYS A 372 -6.62 -21.99 -0.82
CA LYS A 372 -7.80 -22.43 -1.59
C LYS A 372 -7.64 -22.20 -3.10
N ARG A 373 -6.94 -21.14 -3.50
CA ARG A 373 -6.75 -20.76 -4.91
C ARG A 373 -5.61 -21.51 -5.58
N PHE A 374 -4.47 -21.69 -4.89
CA PHE A 374 -3.24 -22.22 -5.48
C PHE A 374 -2.95 -23.69 -5.15
N ALA A 375 -3.40 -24.17 -3.98
CA ALA A 375 -2.88 -25.40 -3.42
C ALA A 375 -3.96 -26.21 -2.66
N PRO A 376 -5.04 -26.66 -3.33
CA PRO A 376 -6.01 -27.56 -2.71
C PRO A 376 -5.34 -28.88 -2.29
N GLY A 377 -5.72 -29.44 -1.13
CA GLY A 377 -5.09 -30.67 -0.60
C GLY A 377 -3.65 -30.49 -0.09
N SER A 378 -3.21 -29.24 0.13
CA SER A 378 -1.93 -28.91 0.75
C SER A 378 -1.93 -29.09 2.27
N ILE A 379 -0.76 -28.98 2.89
CA ILE A 379 -0.65 -28.81 4.34
C ILE A 379 -0.08 -27.42 4.68
N VAL A 380 -0.37 -26.96 5.89
CA VAL A 380 0.21 -25.76 6.48
C VAL A 380 1.10 -26.15 7.64
N GLN A 381 2.34 -25.67 7.66
CA GLN A 381 3.30 -25.89 8.72
C GLN A 381 3.78 -24.55 9.29
N VAL A 382 3.71 -24.41 10.61
CA VAL A 382 4.16 -23.22 11.34
C VAL A 382 5.58 -23.47 11.82
N THR A 383 6.53 -22.62 11.42
CA THR A 383 7.95 -22.75 11.77
C THR A 383 8.49 -21.47 12.40
N GLN A 384 9.68 -21.57 13.00
CA GLN A 384 10.43 -20.40 13.45
C GLN A 384 11.05 -19.71 12.21
N GLY A 385 10.66 -18.47 12.00
CA GLY A 385 11.24 -17.57 11.00
C GLY A 385 12.59 -17.01 11.44
N LYS A 386 13.02 -15.93 10.78
CA LYS A 386 14.30 -15.26 11.10
C LYS A 386 14.28 -14.73 12.54
N TRP A 387 15.43 -14.78 13.21
CA TRP A 387 15.65 -14.22 14.54
C TRP A 387 16.83 -13.26 14.49
N TYR A 388 16.59 -11.98 14.76
CA TYR A 388 17.63 -10.96 14.73
C TYR A 388 18.12 -10.60 16.14
N PRO A 389 19.41 -10.19 16.29
CA PRO A 389 19.93 -9.73 17.57
C PRO A 389 19.08 -8.60 18.17
N GLY A 390 18.70 -8.73 19.44
CA GLY A 390 17.84 -7.77 20.15
C GLY A 390 16.35 -8.12 20.14
N GLU A 391 15.90 -9.07 19.31
CA GLU A 391 14.53 -9.59 19.38
C GLU A 391 14.42 -10.66 20.48
N PRO A 392 13.37 -10.63 21.32
CA PRO A 392 13.23 -11.57 22.44
C PRO A 392 12.84 -12.99 21.98
N LEU A 393 12.18 -13.12 20.84
CA LEU A 393 11.69 -14.39 20.28
C LEU A 393 11.95 -14.43 18.77
N PRO A 394 12.16 -15.64 18.20
CA PRO A 394 12.15 -15.82 16.77
C PRO A 394 10.78 -15.46 16.19
N ARG A 395 10.78 -14.89 14.99
CA ARG A 395 9.54 -14.57 14.27
C ARG A 395 8.79 -15.84 13.87
N TRP A 396 7.50 -15.75 13.53
CA TRP A 396 6.75 -16.87 12.97
C TRP A 396 6.96 -16.98 11.45
N SER A 397 6.77 -18.17 10.89
CA SER A 397 6.75 -18.41 9.44
C SER A 397 5.65 -19.40 9.10
N LEU A 398 4.73 -19.02 8.22
CA LEU A 398 3.62 -19.85 7.80
C LEU A 398 3.92 -20.44 6.42
N ASN A 399 4.10 -21.76 6.36
CA ASN A 399 4.54 -22.46 5.15
C ASN A 399 3.41 -23.33 4.60
N THR A 400 3.10 -23.18 3.31
CA THR A 400 2.15 -24.07 2.63
C THR A 400 2.88 -24.96 1.63
N PHE A 401 2.73 -26.28 1.75
CA PHE A 401 3.36 -27.27 0.87
C PHE A 401 2.31 -28.05 0.09
N TRP A 402 2.57 -28.35 -1.19
CA TRP A 402 1.72 -29.22 -2.02
C TRP A 402 2.53 -29.95 -3.09
N ARG A 403 2.00 -31.06 -3.61
CA ARG A 403 2.67 -31.82 -4.66
C ARG A 403 2.43 -31.19 -6.02
N ARG A 404 3.48 -31.18 -6.85
CA ARG A 404 3.41 -30.66 -8.23
C ARG A 404 2.59 -31.54 -9.17
N ASP A 405 2.43 -32.83 -8.85
CA ASP A 405 1.61 -33.78 -9.60
C ASP A 405 0.10 -33.68 -9.31
N GLY A 406 -0.30 -32.81 -8.39
CA GLY A 406 -1.71 -32.58 -8.04
C GLY A 406 -2.30 -33.60 -7.06
N GLU A 407 -1.54 -34.62 -6.63
CA GLU A 407 -1.97 -35.50 -5.54
C GLU A 407 -1.99 -34.72 -4.21
N ALA A 408 -3.02 -34.93 -3.39
CA ALA A 408 -3.13 -34.25 -2.10
C ALA A 408 -2.11 -34.79 -1.10
N LEU A 409 -1.47 -33.89 -0.35
CA LEU A 409 -0.68 -34.22 0.84
C LEU A 409 -1.57 -34.60 2.02
N TRP A 410 -2.77 -34.02 2.07
CA TRP A 410 -3.76 -34.21 3.13
C TRP A 410 -5.17 -34.16 2.53
N HIS A 411 -5.99 -35.16 2.81
CA HIS A 411 -7.34 -35.30 2.29
C HIS A 411 -8.40 -34.74 3.25
N GLU A 412 -8.25 -34.96 4.55
CA GLU A 412 -9.29 -34.66 5.53
C GLU A 412 -9.06 -33.28 6.16
N GLU A 413 -9.38 -32.21 5.42
CA GLU A 413 -9.12 -30.81 5.82
C GLU A 413 -9.73 -30.42 7.16
N ALA A 414 -10.80 -31.09 7.60
CA ALA A 414 -11.43 -30.87 8.91
C ALA A 414 -10.48 -31.11 10.10
N TYR A 415 -9.36 -31.81 9.89
CA TYR A 415 -8.35 -32.10 10.91
C TYR A 415 -7.12 -31.18 10.85
N LEU A 416 -7.12 -30.15 9.99
CA LEU A 416 -6.11 -29.09 10.02
C LEU A 416 -6.68 -27.84 10.69
N SER A 417 -6.10 -27.43 11.81
CA SER A 417 -6.49 -26.23 12.55
C SER A 417 -5.60 -25.03 12.21
N SER A 418 -6.10 -23.81 12.47
CA SER A 418 -5.27 -22.60 12.60
C SER A 418 -4.64 -22.51 14.00
N VAL A 419 -3.69 -21.60 14.20
CA VAL A 419 -3.02 -21.35 15.49
C VAL A 419 -3.91 -20.61 16.48
N LYS A 420 -5.09 -20.12 16.07
CA LYS A 420 -6.04 -19.40 16.93
C LYS A 420 -6.35 -20.14 18.23
N GLU A 421 -6.01 -19.48 19.34
CA GLU A 421 -6.23 -19.96 20.69
C GLU A 421 -7.73 -20.11 20.99
N LYS A 422 -8.12 -21.22 21.62
CA LYS A 422 -9.44 -21.36 22.22
C LYS A 422 -9.34 -20.96 23.69
N LYS A 423 -9.94 -19.82 24.05
CA LYS A 423 -10.14 -19.45 25.46
C LYS A 423 -11.14 -20.46 26.05
N ASP A 424 -10.80 -21.05 27.20
CA ASP A 424 -11.55 -22.07 27.96
C ASP A 424 -11.39 -23.54 27.51
N SER A 425 -10.17 -24.08 27.52
CA SER A 425 -9.92 -25.53 27.39
C SER A 425 -9.36 -26.16 28.68
N ASP A 426 -9.88 -27.34 29.04
CA ASP A 426 -9.37 -28.14 30.16
C ASP A 426 -8.06 -28.84 29.77
N ARG A 427 -7.00 -28.59 30.54
CA ARG A 427 -5.64 -29.11 30.27
C ARG A 427 -5.54 -30.61 30.42
N GLU A 428 -6.26 -31.22 31.36
CA GLU A 428 -6.24 -32.68 31.51
C GLU A 428 -6.88 -33.36 30.30
N GLU A 429 -7.98 -32.79 29.81
CA GLU A 429 -8.65 -33.24 28.59
C GLU A 429 -7.74 -33.08 27.36
N GLU A 430 -7.03 -31.95 27.24
CA GLU A 430 -6.05 -31.72 26.18
C GLU A 430 -4.92 -32.75 26.18
N LEU A 431 -4.39 -33.09 27.36
CA LEU A 431 -3.31 -34.07 27.50
C LEU A 431 -3.81 -35.49 27.21
N ALA A 432 -5.02 -35.84 27.63
CA ALA A 432 -5.64 -37.11 27.29
C ALA A 432 -5.82 -37.25 25.77
N LYS A 433 -6.22 -36.17 25.09
CA LYS A 433 -6.30 -36.12 23.62
C LYS A 433 -4.92 -36.27 22.97
N ALA A 434 -3.90 -35.60 23.50
CA ALA A 434 -2.51 -35.70 23.03
C ALA A 434 -1.92 -37.11 23.21
N GLU A 435 -2.26 -37.79 24.32
CA GLU A 435 -1.87 -39.18 24.58
C GLU A 435 -2.57 -40.11 23.59
N ALA A 436 -3.89 -40.00 23.44
CA ALA A 436 -4.68 -40.82 22.52
C ALA A 436 -4.24 -40.72 21.05
N ILE A 437 -3.97 -39.50 20.56
CA ILE A 437 -3.43 -39.33 19.21
C ILE A 437 -2.00 -39.87 19.09
N GLY A 438 -1.17 -39.72 20.12
CA GLY A 438 0.20 -40.27 20.15
C GLY A 438 0.23 -41.79 20.10
N GLU A 439 -0.63 -42.47 20.87
CA GLU A 439 -0.80 -43.91 20.82
C GLU A 439 -1.26 -44.37 19.43
N GLN A 440 -2.20 -43.64 18.82
CA GLN A 440 -2.69 -43.95 17.49
C GLN A 440 -1.64 -43.69 16.39
N ILE A 441 -0.80 -42.66 16.53
CA ILE A 441 0.35 -42.42 15.65
C ILE A 441 1.35 -43.59 15.75
N CYS A 442 1.67 -44.04 16.97
CA CYS A 442 2.53 -45.20 17.18
C CYS A 442 2.00 -46.44 16.45
N GLY A 443 0.70 -46.73 16.61
CA GLY A 443 0.04 -47.83 15.90
C GLY A 443 0.13 -47.69 14.38
N SER A 444 -0.13 -46.49 13.85
CA SER A 444 -0.07 -46.21 12.41
C SER A 444 1.34 -46.32 11.83
N LEU A 445 2.37 -46.07 12.64
CA LEU A 445 3.79 -46.26 12.30
C LEU A 445 4.28 -47.71 12.52
N GLY A 446 3.48 -48.57 13.16
CA GLY A 446 3.87 -49.95 13.51
C GLY A 446 4.81 -50.04 14.71
N ILE A 447 4.78 -49.05 15.60
CA ILE A 447 5.60 -48.92 16.80
C ILE A 447 4.73 -49.13 18.04
N SER A 448 5.27 -49.77 19.08
CA SER A 448 4.57 -49.91 20.36
C SER A 448 4.38 -48.56 21.05
N ALA A 449 3.17 -48.27 21.55
CA ALA A 449 2.85 -47.07 22.32
C ALA A 449 3.70 -46.89 23.59
N LYS A 450 4.39 -47.94 24.06
CA LYS A 450 5.35 -47.87 25.18
C LYS A 450 6.54 -46.93 24.91
N HIS A 451 6.79 -46.57 23.65
CA HIS A 451 7.81 -45.59 23.26
C HIS A 451 7.35 -44.13 23.31
N LEU A 452 6.08 -43.88 23.66
CA LEU A 452 5.57 -42.54 23.85
C LEU A 452 6.00 -42.01 25.23
N ILE A 453 6.88 -41.02 25.25
CA ILE A 453 7.53 -40.51 26.46
C ILE A 453 6.84 -39.21 26.91
N PRO A 454 6.25 -39.15 28.12
CA PRO A 454 5.71 -37.89 28.63
C PRO A 454 6.83 -36.89 28.94
N VAL A 455 6.66 -35.63 28.51
CA VAL A 455 7.58 -34.52 28.76
C VAL A 455 7.00 -33.52 29.77
N PHE A 456 7.87 -32.90 30.58
CA PHE A 456 7.48 -32.01 31.69
C PHE A 456 8.25 -30.68 31.64
N GLU A 457 7.69 -29.61 32.19
CA GLU A 457 8.44 -28.37 32.48
C GLU A 457 9.37 -28.59 33.69
N ASP A 458 10.54 -27.95 33.71
CA ASP A 458 11.44 -28.03 34.85
C ASP A 458 11.06 -27.05 35.96
N GLY A 459 10.16 -27.47 36.85
CA GLY A 459 9.68 -26.61 37.93
C GLY A 459 10.76 -26.08 38.88
N PHE A 460 11.85 -26.84 39.07
CA PHE A 460 12.97 -26.39 39.91
C PHE A 460 13.67 -25.17 39.30
N TYR A 461 13.84 -25.15 37.98
CA TYR A 461 14.41 -24.01 37.28
C TYR A 461 13.55 -22.76 37.45
N TYR A 462 12.23 -22.88 37.25
CA TYR A 462 11.33 -21.72 37.32
C TYR A 462 11.19 -21.17 38.75
N LEU A 463 11.20 -22.01 39.79
CA LEU A 463 11.25 -21.57 41.19
C LEU A 463 12.56 -20.85 41.53
N TRP A 464 13.69 -21.37 41.05
CA TRP A 464 14.98 -20.69 41.20
C TRP A 464 15.00 -19.34 40.47
N LYS A 465 14.42 -19.29 39.27
CA LYS A 465 14.33 -18.07 38.46
C LYS A 465 13.41 -17.02 39.09
N GLU A 466 12.25 -17.43 39.63
CA GLU A 466 11.35 -16.56 40.39
C GLU A 466 12.09 -15.87 41.55
N GLY A 467 12.92 -16.61 42.29
CA GLY A 467 13.74 -16.07 43.38
C GLY A 467 14.82 -15.05 42.94
N GLN A 468 15.12 -14.96 41.64
CA GLN A 468 16.02 -13.95 41.07
C GLN A 468 15.27 -12.69 40.58
N LEU A 469 13.94 -12.75 40.45
CA LEU A 469 13.15 -11.61 40.01
C LEU A 469 12.95 -10.62 41.17
N PRO A 470 12.99 -9.30 40.91
CA PRO A 470 12.77 -8.29 41.94
C PRO A 470 11.36 -8.40 42.56
N LYS A 471 11.24 -7.92 43.80
CA LYS A 471 9.99 -7.95 44.57
C LYS A 471 8.89 -7.17 43.83
N TRP A 472 7.69 -7.73 43.72
CA TRP A 472 6.62 -7.18 42.89
C TRP A 472 6.02 -5.91 43.53
N GLU A 473 6.21 -4.73 42.93
CA GLU A 473 5.60 -3.48 43.44
C GLU A 473 4.12 -3.34 43.04
N LYS A 474 3.68 -4.03 41.98
CA LYS A 474 2.27 -4.18 41.57
C LYS A 474 2.01 -5.57 40.95
N PRO A 475 1.05 -6.36 41.47
CA PRO A 475 0.71 -7.71 40.98
C PRO A 475 -0.33 -7.69 39.83
N GLU A 476 -0.42 -6.62 39.04
CA GLU A 476 -1.23 -6.63 37.82
C GLU A 476 -0.52 -7.50 36.77
N SER A 477 -1.28 -8.31 36.02
CA SER A 477 -0.75 -9.08 34.88
C SER A 477 -0.01 -8.13 33.93
N PRO A 478 1.17 -8.50 33.41
CA PRO A 478 1.84 -7.72 32.37
C PRO A 478 0.85 -7.46 31.23
N LYS A 479 0.84 -6.24 30.69
CA LYS A 479 -0.08 -5.92 29.61
C LYS A 479 0.14 -6.90 28.44
N GLU A 480 -0.94 -7.40 27.84
CA GLU A 480 -0.85 -8.42 26.77
C GLU A 480 -0.01 -7.96 25.57
N ASP A 481 0.03 -6.65 25.35
CA ASP A 481 0.71 -5.91 24.27
C ASP A 481 2.18 -5.55 24.56
N ASP A 482 2.72 -5.87 25.75
CA ASP A 482 4.14 -5.62 26.08
C ASP A 482 5.02 -6.84 25.77
N PHE A 483 5.72 -6.79 24.64
CA PHE A 483 6.64 -7.82 24.15
C PHE A 483 8.09 -7.66 24.64
N SER A 484 8.37 -6.83 25.66
CA SER A 484 9.71 -6.75 26.24
C SER A 484 10.15 -8.08 26.86
N PHE A 485 11.46 -8.32 26.91
CA PHE A 485 12.03 -9.56 27.45
C PHE A 485 11.58 -9.79 28.90
N GLU A 486 11.57 -8.75 29.73
CA GLU A 486 11.17 -8.80 31.14
C GLU A 486 9.68 -9.13 31.30
N SER A 487 8.79 -8.52 30.50
CA SER A 487 7.36 -8.82 30.54
C SER A 487 7.03 -10.21 30.02
N LEU A 488 7.74 -10.71 29.01
CA LEU A 488 7.61 -12.08 28.50
C LEU A 488 8.08 -13.11 29.52
N GLU A 489 9.28 -12.94 30.10
CA GLU A 489 9.79 -13.80 31.18
C GLU A 489 8.86 -13.78 32.40
N ARG A 490 8.32 -12.61 32.76
CA ARG A 490 7.38 -12.47 33.88
C ARG A 490 6.08 -13.22 33.62
N ARG A 491 5.47 -13.07 32.44
CA ARG A 491 4.28 -13.85 32.04
C ARG A 491 4.56 -15.35 32.05
N ARG A 492 5.75 -15.76 31.59
CA ARG A 492 6.15 -17.18 31.56
C ARG A 492 6.22 -17.76 32.96
N VAL A 493 7.00 -17.16 33.85
CA VAL A 493 7.18 -17.62 35.24
C VAL A 493 5.84 -17.69 35.96
N LEU A 494 5.00 -16.65 35.84
CA LEU A 494 3.62 -16.64 36.34
C LEU A 494 2.79 -17.82 35.79
N SER A 495 2.77 -17.99 34.47
CA SER A 495 1.96 -19.04 33.82
C SER A 495 2.37 -20.45 34.19
N VAL A 496 3.64 -20.66 34.56
CA VAL A 496 4.17 -21.95 34.99
C VAL A 496 3.95 -22.16 36.49
N LEU A 497 4.06 -21.11 37.32
CA LEU A 497 3.82 -21.16 38.78
C LEU A 497 2.34 -21.29 39.16
N GLU A 498 1.44 -20.67 38.40
CA GLU A 498 0.00 -20.85 38.54
C GLU A 498 -0.42 -22.31 38.27
N LYS A 499 0.44 -23.09 37.59
CA LYS A 499 0.19 -24.48 37.21
C LYS A 499 1.03 -25.43 38.08
N ASP A 500 0.48 -26.58 38.43
CA ASP A 500 1.24 -27.58 39.21
C ASP A 500 2.41 -28.14 38.38
N PHE A 501 3.64 -27.99 38.87
CA PHE A 501 4.88 -28.50 38.27
C PHE A 501 4.89 -30.01 37.98
N LYS A 502 3.92 -30.76 38.53
CA LYS A 502 3.76 -32.20 38.28
C LYS A 502 3.05 -32.52 36.96
N LEU A 503 2.49 -31.53 36.26
CA LEU A 503 1.66 -31.75 35.07
C LEU A 503 2.50 -32.01 33.81
N LYS A 504 2.08 -33.01 33.02
CA LYS A 504 2.67 -33.32 31.70
C LYS A 504 2.50 -32.10 30.78
N LYS A 505 3.52 -31.78 29.99
CA LYS A 505 3.46 -30.72 28.97
C LYS A 505 3.01 -31.27 27.61
N GLY A 506 3.40 -32.50 27.29
CA GLY A 506 3.11 -33.19 26.03
C GLY A 506 3.79 -34.55 25.98
N PHE A 507 4.00 -35.08 24.77
CA PHE A 507 4.60 -36.39 24.53
C PHE A 507 5.67 -36.35 23.45
N ALA A 508 6.77 -37.07 23.64
CA ALA A 508 7.85 -37.23 22.69
C ALA A 508 7.94 -38.69 22.20
N LEU A 509 8.15 -38.88 20.91
CA LEU A 509 8.34 -40.17 20.26
C LEU A 509 9.67 -40.16 19.51
N PRO A 510 10.73 -40.81 20.02
CA PRO A 510 11.96 -41.02 19.29
C PRO A 510 11.64 -41.83 18.02
N LEU A 511 11.94 -41.28 16.85
CA LEU A 511 11.45 -41.81 15.58
C LEU A 511 12.50 -41.69 14.48
N GLN A 512 12.80 -42.82 13.85
CA GLN A 512 13.69 -42.87 12.69
C GLN A 512 13.18 -43.90 11.67
N TYR A 513 13.38 -43.62 10.39
CA TYR A 513 13.08 -44.58 9.33
C TYR A 513 14.31 -45.45 9.01
N ASN A 514 14.12 -46.77 9.00
CA ASN A 514 15.15 -47.71 8.56
C ASN A 514 15.03 -47.92 7.05
N TYR A 515 15.88 -47.26 6.26
CA TYR A 515 15.82 -47.30 4.80
C TYR A 515 16.14 -48.69 4.19
N ILE A 516 16.84 -49.55 4.91
CA ILE A 516 17.19 -50.91 4.46
C ILE A 516 16.00 -51.84 4.70
N LEU A 517 15.44 -51.83 5.92
CA LEU A 517 14.31 -52.69 6.30
C LEU A 517 12.94 -52.11 5.88
N LYS A 518 12.91 -50.85 5.44
CA LYS A 518 11.72 -50.11 4.98
C LYS A 518 10.59 -50.03 6.00
N HIS A 519 10.92 -49.79 7.27
CA HIS A 519 9.97 -49.58 8.36
C HIS A 519 10.40 -48.47 9.31
N TRP A 520 9.47 -48.00 10.15
CA TRP A 520 9.75 -47.07 11.24
C TRP A 520 10.29 -47.79 12.48
N GLU A 521 11.30 -47.19 13.11
CA GLU A 521 11.92 -47.65 14.35
C GLU A 521 11.85 -46.57 15.42
N SER A 522 11.83 -47.02 16.67
CA SER A 522 11.91 -46.18 17.86
C SER A 522 12.98 -46.72 18.80
N SER A 523 13.20 -46.04 19.93
CA SER A 523 14.17 -46.44 20.95
C SER A 523 13.75 -45.93 22.31
N GLU A 524 14.00 -46.71 23.36
CA GLU A 524 13.88 -46.22 24.73
C GLU A 524 15.00 -45.21 25.06
N TRP A 525 14.63 -44.16 25.79
CA TRP A 525 15.57 -43.20 26.36
C TRP A 525 15.77 -43.44 27.85
N ASN A 526 17.02 -43.31 28.30
CA ASN A 526 17.38 -43.41 29.71
C ASN A 526 17.81 -42.03 30.21
N TYR A 527 17.29 -41.58 31.34
CA TYR A 527 17.63 -40.30 31.95
C TYR A 527 17.59 -40.41 33.48
N ARG A 528 18.42 -39.60 34.17
CA ARG A 528 18.65 -39.75 35.62
C ARG A 528 17.50 -39.30 36.51
N ARG A 529 16.67 -38.35 36.06
CA ARG A 529 15.63 -37.71 36.89
C ARG A 529 14.28 -38.45 36.86
N GLU A 530 14.26 -39.72 36.45
CA GLU A 530 13.06 -40.58 36.29
C GLU A 530 11.97 -40.07 35.31
N ARG A 531 11.99 -38.78 34.94
CA ARG A 531 11.14 -38.10 33.96
C ARG A 531 11.97 -37.26 33.02
N LEU A 532 11.42 -36.98 31.83
CA LEU A 532 12.04 -36.11 30.84
C LEU A 532 11.58 -34.66 31.03
N TYR A 533 12.49 -33.81 31.50
CA TYR A 533 12.25 -32.38 31.70
C TYR A 533 12.77 -31.58 30.51
N LEU A 534 11.93 -30.73 29.94
CA LEU A 534 12.30 -29.89 28.81
C LEU A 534 13.31 -28.82 29.24
N VAL A 535 14.18 -28.42 28.31
CA VAL A 535 15.00 -27.22 28.46
C VAL A 535 14.05 -26.03 28.65
N PRO A 536 14.21 -25.19 29.68
CA PRO A 536 13.32 -24.06 29.93
C PRO A 536 13.26 -23.07 28.75
N GLY A 537 12.11 -22.41 28.56
CA GLY A 537 11.90 -21.39 27.52
C GLY A 537 10.58 -21.50 26.76
N ASP A 538 10.42 -20.69 25.72
CA ASP A 538 9.11 -20.42 25.09
C ASP A 538 8.90 -21.15 23.76
N SER A 539 9.98 -21.73 23.22
CA SER A 539 9.94 -22.48 21.97
C SER A 539 9.10 -23.75 22.09
N PRO A 540 8.55 -24.26 20.97
CA PRO A 540 7.89 -25.56 20.92
C PRO A 540 8.66 -26.67 21.62
N ALA A 541 7.96 -27.60 22.28
CA ALA A 541 8.60 -28.66 23.07
C ALA A 541 9.63 -29.48 22.27
N GLY A 542 9.45 -29.66 20.96
CA GLY A 542 10.40 -30.34 20.07
C GLY A 542 11.78 -29.67 19.96
N LEU A 543 11.86 -28.34 20.09
CA LEU A 543 13.13 -27.60 20.12
C LEU A 543 13.78 -27.57 21.49
N ARG A 544 13.05 -27.97 22.54
CA ARG A 544 13.49 -27.93 23.94
C ARG A 544 13.84 -29.32 24.50
N LEU A 545 14.01 -30.33 23.66
CA LEU A 545 14.39 -31.68 24.12
C LEU A 545 15.84 -31.70 24.66
N PRO A 546 16.08 -32.20 25.89
CA PRO A 546 17.38 -32.15 26.53
C PRO A 546 18.29 -33.31 26.07
N PHE A 547 18.68 -33.34 24.79
CA PHE A 547 19.45 -34.48 24.23
C PHE A 547 20.72 -34.83 25.02
N ALA A 548 21.41 -33.84 25.59
CA ALA A 548 22.58 -34.06 26.44
C ALA A 548 22.28 -34.82 27.75
N SER A 549 21.03 -34.80 28.23
CA SER A 549 20.60 -35.56 29.42
C SER A 549 20.15 -36.99 29.08
N ILE A 550 20.01 -37.31 27.78
CA ILE A 550 19.54 -38.61 27.29
C ILE A 550 20.75 -39.51 26.96
N ALA A 551 21.70 -39.03 26.15
CA ALA A 551 22.89 -39.80 25.79
C ALA A 551 24.02 -38.92 25.24
N ASP A 552 25.27 -39.39 25.41
CA ASP A 552 26.47 -38.77 24.82
C ASP A 552 26.61 -39.06 23.32
N SER A 553 25.92 -40.08 22.81
CA SER A 553 25.96 -40.51 21.42
C SER A 553 24.62 -41.06 20.98
N PHE A 554 24.24 -40.74 19.76
CA PHE A 554 22.97 -41.15 19.15
C PHE A 554 23.24 -41.96 17.88
N ARG A 555 22.27 -42.79 17.52
CA ARG A 555 22.29 -43.50 16.25
C ARG A 555 22.37 -42.49 15.10
N LEU A 556 23.32 -42.68 14.19
CA LEU A 556 23.43 -41.86 13.00
C LEU A 556 22.23 -42.10 12.08
N SER A 557 21.69 -41.03 11.51
CA SER A 557 20.80 -41.16 10.36
C SER A 557 21.59 -41.68 9.17
N ALA A 558 21.00 -42.59 8.38
CA ALA A 558 21.66 -43.05 7.17
C ALA A 558 21.78 -41.86 6.20
N VAL A 559 23.01 -41.41 5.95
CA VAL A 559 23.29 -40.43 4.91
C VAL A 559 23.22 -41.16 3.58
N LEU A 560 22.17 -40.91 2.81
CA LEU A 560 22.05 -41.42 1.46
C LEU A 560 23.06 -40.68 0.57
N THR A 561 24.05 -41.42 0.08
CA THR A 561 25.04 -40.94 -0.89
C THR A 561 24.59 -41.11 -2.34
N ASP A 562 23.42 -41.70 -2.56
CA ASP A 562 22.94 -42.07 -3.88
C ASP A 562 22.26 -40.88 -4.57
N ILE A 563 22.85 -40.46 -5.69
CA ILE A 563 22.41 -39.37 -6.59
C ILE A 563 21.39 -39.92 -7.62
N ALA A 564 20.81 -41.10 -7.37
CA ALA A 564 19.90 -41.75 -8.31
C ALA A 564 18.67 -40.87 -8.60
N GLU A 565 18.24 -40.84 -9.86
CA GLU A 565 17.08 -40.07 -10.30
C GLU A 565 15.85 -40.39 -9.42
N PRO A 566 15.11 -39.36 -8.96
CA PRO A 566 13.94 -39.58 -8.11
C PRO A 566 12.89 -40.39 -8.87
N SER A 567 12.62 -41.62 -8.42
CA SER A 567 11.49 -42.44 -8.87
C SER A 567 10.16 -41.69 -8.65
N GLU A 568 9.11 -41.99 -9.43
CA GLU A 568 7.77 -41.45 -9.19
C GLU A 568 7.35 -41.57 -7.71
N LEU A 569 6.72 -40.52 -7.19
CA LEU A 569 6.22 -40.51 -5.82
C LEU A 569 5.01 -41.46 -5.72
N PRO A 570 4.87 -42.23 -4.64
CA PRO A 570 3.71 -43.08 -4.45
C PRO A 570 2.42 -42.24 -4.41
N SER A 571 1.34 -42.77 -4.98
CA SER A 571 0.01 -42.12 -4.90
C SER A 571 -0.47 -42.10 -3.45
N TYR A 572 -1.35 -41.17 -3.11
CA TYR A 572 -1.93 -41.12 -1.78
C TYR A 572 -2.61 -42.45 -1.40
N LYS A 573 -3.31 -43.07 -2.37
CA LYS A 573 -3.99 -44.36 -2.16
C LYS A 573 -3.01 -45.47 -1.79
N ASP A 574 -1.83 -45.51 -2.41
CA ASP A 574 -0.81 -46.51 -2.12
C ASP A 574 -0.21 -46.31 -0.72
N ILE A 575 0.07 -45.06 -0.34
CA ILE A 575 0.56 -44.74 1.00
C ILE A 575 -0.50 -45.07 2.05
N SER A 576 -1.73 -44.61 1.87
CA SER A 576 -2.86 -44.86 2.78
C SER A 576 -3.13 -46.36 2.96
N LYS A 577 -3.03 -47.15 1.88
CA LYS A 577 -3.12 -48.61 1.95
C LYS A 577 -2.01 -49.22 2.81
N LYS A 578 -0.76 -48.80 2.61
CA LYS A 578 0.38 -49.25 3.42
C LYS A 578 0.22 -48.89 4.90
N VAL A 579 -0.20 -47.66 5.19
CA VAL A 579 -0.48 -47.20 6.57
C VAL A 579 -1.58 -48.04 7.21
N LYS A 580 -2.70 -48.28 6.51
CA LYS A 580 -3.80 -49.12 7.00
C LYS A 580 -3.37 -50.56 7.26
N GLU A 581 -2.60 -51.17 6.34
CA GLU A 581 -2.05 -52.51 6.52
C GLU A 581 -1.07 -52.60 7.70
N ARG A 582 -0.24 -51.57 7.90
CA ARG A 582 0.70 -51.46 9.01
C ARG A 582 -0.03 -51.30 10.35
N SER A 583 -1.04 -50.43 10.41
CA SER A 583 -1.83 -50.14 11.61
C SER A 583 -2.66 -51.32 12.14
N ARG A 584 -2.85 -52.38 11.33
CA ARG A 584 -3.56 -53.61 11.74
C ARG A 584 -2.65 -54.59 12.47
N LYS A 585 -1.33 -54.42 12.40
CA LYS A 585 -0.34 -55.27 13.08
C LYS A 585 -0.03 -54.71 14.45
N GLU A 586 0.35 -55.58 15.39
CA GLU A 586 0.81 -55.15 16.70
C GLU A 586 2.12 -54.37 16.58
N GLY A 587 2.20 -53.22 17.24
CA GLY A 587 3.35 -52.32 17.17
C GLY A 587 4.61 -52.95 17.75
N LYS A 588 5.73 -52.85 17.04
CA LYS A 588 7.01 -53.43 17.46
C LYS A 588 7.62 -52.64 18.62
N PHE A 589 8.12 -53.36 19.62
CA PHE A 589 8.85 -52.79 20.77
C PHE A 589 10.36 -52.87 20.54
N TYR A 590 11.11 -51.88 21.03
CA TYR A 590 12.53 -51.64 20.73
C TYR A 590 13.29 -51.39 22.05
N PRO A 591 13.69 -52.45 22.78
CA PRO A 591 14.24 -52.31 24.13
C PRO A 591 15.59 -51.59 24.15
N SER A 592 15.86 -50.87 25.24
CA SER A 592 17.15 -50.25 25.52
C SER A 592 18.32 -51.26 25.52
N GLY A 593 19.52 -50.77 25.17
CA GLY A 593 20.78 -51.54 25.27
C GLY A 593 21.13 -52.44 24.07
N LYS A 594 20.26 -52.59 23.07
CA LYS A 594 20.59 -53.31 21.82
C LYS A 594 21.27 -52.45 20.76
N ASP A 595 21.08 -51.13 20.83
CA ASP A 595 21.58 -50.15 19.86
C ASP A 595 21.64 -48.76 20.51
N LEU A 596 22.28 -47.79 19.86
CA LEU A 596 22.29 -46.39 20.27
C LEU A 596 20.88 -45.77 20.20
N PRO A 597 20.55 -44.82 21.09
CA PRO A 597 19.27 -44.14 21.11
C PRO A 597 19.08 -43.27 19.86
N ILE A 598 17.82 -43.10 19.45
CA ILE A 598 17.44 -42.27 18.31
C ILE A 598 17.31 -40.82 18.76
N ARG A 599 17.85 -39.89 17.96
CA ARG A 599 17.79 -38.44 18.20
C ARG A 599 16.58 -37.77 17.56
N SER A 600 16.26 -38.13 16.32
CA SER A 600 15.11 -37.58 15.61
C SER A 600 13.83 -37.91 16.40
N THR A 601 13.03 -36.89 16.70
CA THR A 601 11.91 -37.03 17.64
C THR A 601 10.69 -36.29 17.12
N LEU A 602 9.56 -36.98 17.07
CA LEU A 602 8.24 -36.37 16.87
C LEU A 602 7.69 -35.95 18.23
N VAL A 603 7.17 -34.73 18.36
CA VAL A 603 6.61 -34.25 19.64
C VAL A 603 5.17 -33.82 19.45
N ILE A 604 4.31 -34.16 20.41
CA ILE A 604 2.89 -33.82 20.44
C ILE A 604 2.67 -32.93 21.66
N GLU A 605 2.28 -31.69 21.42
CA GLU A 605 2.12 -30.69 22.46
C GLU A 605 0.74 -30.02 22.34
N PRO A 606 -0.16 -30.19 23.33
CA PRO A 606 -1.33 -29.33 23.42
C PRO A 606 -0.91 -27.92 23.83
N ARG A 607 -1.39 -26.90 23.12
CA ARG A 607 -1.25 -25.47 23.47
C ARG A 607 -2.56 -24.74 23.18
N ALA A 608 -3.11 -24.08 24.20
CA ALA A 608 -4.31 -23.24 24.10
C ALA A 608 -5.49 -23.88 23.33
N GLY A 609 -5.81 -25.13 23.63
CA GLY A 609 -6.91 -25.87 22.99
C GLY A 609 -6.59 -26.48 21.63
N VAL A 610 -5.34 -26.37 21.15
CA VAL A 610 -4.88 -26.86 19.85
C VAL A 610 -3.75 -27.87 20.03
N LEU A 611 -3.83 -29.00 19.31
CA LEU A 611 -2.77 -30.02 19.32
C LEU A 611 -1.72 -29.68 18.26
N HIS A 612 -0.48 -29.46 18.69
CA HIS A 612 0.65 -29.26 17.80
C HIS A 612 1.44 -30.55 17.63
N ILE A 613 1.76 -30.89 16.39
CA ILE A 613 2.64 -32.00 16.05
C ILE A 613 3.93 -31.44 15.46
N PHE A 614 5.01 -31.55 16.22
CA PHE A 614 6.35 -31.19 15.84
C PHE A 614 6.99 -32.32 15.03
N LEU A 615 7.19 -32.07 13.74
CA LEU A 615 7.77 -33.02 12.81
C LEU A 615 9.29 -33.14 12.99
N PRO A 616 9.84 -34.36 13.04
CA PRO A 616 11.29 -34.58 13.06
C PRO A 616 11.91 -34.32 11.67
N PRO A 617 13.25 -34.14 11.58
CA PRO A 617 13.92 -34.06 10.29
C PRO A 617 13.88 -35.41 9.57
N ILE A 618 13.48 -35.40 8.29
CA ILE A 618 13.38 -36.58 7.42
C ILE A 618 14.13 -36.31 6.11
N GLU A 619 14.97 -37.25 5.67
CA GLU A 619 15.87 -37.06 4.52
C GLU A 619 15.20 -37.26 3.15
N ARG A 620 14.16 -38.11 3.06
CA ARG A 620 13.49 -38.41 1.78
C ARG A 620 12.01 -38.03 1.79
N LEU A 621 11.55 -37.48 0.66
CA LEU A 621 10.16 -37.02 0.51
C LEU A 621 9.15 -38.17 0.60
N ASP A 622 9.42 -39.34 0.02
CA ASP A 622 8.51 -40.49 0.08
C ASP A 622 8.28 -41.01 1.51
N VAL A 623 9.30 -40.95 2.36
CA VAL A 623 9.21 -41.29 3.78
C VAL A 623 8.46 -40.21 4.57
N TRP A 624 8.68 -38.94 4.23
CA TRP A 624 7.94 -37.83 4.83
C TRP A 624 6.44 -37.90 4.50
N LEU A 625 6.07 -38.27 3.27
CA LEU A 625 4.68 -38.53 2.88
C LEU A 625 4.05 -39.70 3.67
N ASP A 626 4.80 -40.77 3.93
CA ASP A 626 4.34 -41.90 4.76
C ASP A 626 4.09 -41.47 6.21
N LEU A 627 4.95 -40.58 6.76
CA LEU A 627 4.74 -40.00 8.09
C LEU A 627 3.46 -39.15 8.14
N LEU A 628 3.27 -38.25 7.18
CA LEU A 628 2.06 -37.42 7.10
C LEU A 628 0.79 -38.27 7.02
N SER A 629 0.76 -39.29 6.15
CA SER A 629 -0.39 -40.18 6.02
C SER A 629 -0.64 -41.00 7.28
N SER A 630 0.41 -41.35 8.03
CA SER A 630 0.28 -42.02 9.34
C SER A 630 -0.32 -41.10 10.41
N ILE A 631 0.03 -39.81 10.37
CA ILE A 631 -0.54 -38.80 11.27
C ILE A 631 -1.99 -38.53 10.89
N GLU A 632 -2.31 -38.42 9.60
CA GLU A 632 -3.69 -38.25 9.12
C GLU A 632 -4.59 -39.41 9.53
N ASP A 633 -4.17 -40.66 9.34
CA ASP A 633 -4.93 -41.84 9.79
C ASP A 633 -5.20 -41.79 11.31
N ALA A 634 -4.24 -41.29 12.09
CA ALA A 634 -4.42 -41.09 13.53
C ALA A 634 -5.41 -39.98 13.86
N CYS A 635 -5.33 -38.83 13.17
CA CYS A 635 -6.29 -37.73 13.31
C CYS A 635 -7.72 -38.17 12.98
N VAL A 636 -7.91 -38.92 11.89
CA VAL A 636 -9.22 -39.41 11.45
C VAL A 636 -9.84 -40.35 12.50
N ARG A 637 -9.04 -41.27 13.04
CA ARG A 637 -9.52 -42.24 14.04
C ARG A 637 -9.83 -41.61 15.38
N THR A 638 -9.04 -40.63 15.81
CA THR A 638 -9.21 -39.93 17.09
C THR A 638 -10.14 -38.72 16.99
N LYS A 639 -10.48 -38.29 15.77
CA LYS A 639 -11.24 -37.09 15.43
C LYS A 639 -10.62 -35.82 16.03
N GLN A 640 -9.31 -35.74 16.06
CA GLN A 640 -8.58 -34.60 16.63
C GLN A 640 -7.93 -33.75 15.53
N PRO A 641 -8.25 -32.44 15.47
CA PRO A 641 -7.55 -31.52 14.59
C PRO A 641 -6.17 -31.14 15.14
N ILE A 642 -5.23 -30.88 14.24
CA ILE A 642 -3.82 -30.61 14.58
C ILE A 642 -3.26 -29.39 13.84
N VAL A 643 -2.13 -28.89 14.32
CA VAL A 643 -1.25 -27.93 13.64
C VAL A 643 0.12 -28.57 13.46
N PHE A 644 0.66 -28.52 12.25
CA PHE A 644 2.04 -28.96 12.00
C PHE A 644 3.04 -27.88 12.38
N GLU A 645 4.13 -28.31 13.01
CA GLU A 645 5.31 -27.48 13.27
C GLU A 645 6.60 -28.30 13.16
N GLY A 646 7.75 -27.68 13.43
CA GLY A 646 9.04 -28.38 13.46
C GLY A 646 9.80 -28.31 12.14
N TYR A 647 10.53 -29.38 11.80
CA TYR A 647 11.42 -29.39 10.64
C TYR A 647 10.64 -29.46 9.32
N GLU A 648 11.03 -28.64 8.34
CA GLU A 648 10.45 -28.63 7.00
C GLU A 648 10.73 -29.95 6.25
N PRO A 649 9.93 -30.31 5.23
CA PRO A 649 10.23 -31.43 4.35
C PRO A 649 11.61 -31.29 3.68
N PRO A 650 12.23 -32.41 3.28
CA PRO A 650 13.47 -32.36 2.52
C PRO A 650 13.28 -31.62 1.20
N HIS A 651 14.30 -30.87 0.78
CA HIS A 651 14.25 -30.10 -0.46
C HIS A 651 14.09 -31.03 -1.68
N ASP A 652 12.96 -30.91 -2.40
CA ASP A 652 12.62 -31.74 -3.55
C ASP A 652 11.81 -30.96 -4.59
N THR A 653 12.20 -31.03 -5.86
CA THR A 653 11.56 -30.29 -6.98
C THR A 653 10.11 -30.71 -7.29
N ARG A 654 9.64 -31.83 -6.72
CA ARG A 654 8.27 -32.34 -6.86
C ARG A 654 7.31 -31.73 -5.84
N LEU A 655 7.83 -31.00 -4.86
CA LEU A 655 7.06 -30.27 -3.85
C LEU A 655 7.12 -28.77 -4.16
N CYS A 656 5.97 -28.12 -4.14
CA CYS A 656 5.84 -26.67 -4.26
C CYS A 656 5.64 -26.05 -2.86
N LEU A 657 6.08 -24.79 -2.71
CA LEU A 657 6.03 -24.05 -1.44
C LEU A 657 5.72 -22.57 -1.69
N PHE A 658 4.81 -22.01 -0.90
CA PHE A 658 4.74 -20.57 -0.68
C PHE A 658 4.72 -20.29 0.83
N ARG A 659 5.26 -19.14 1.23
CA ARG A 659 5.45 -18.79 2.63
C ARG A 659 4.95 -17.38 2.92
N ILE A 660 4.36 -17.18 4.10
CA ILE A 660 4.00 -15.86 4.62
C ILE A 660 4.79 -15.63 5.91
N THR A 661 5.51 -14.51 5.97
CA THR A 661 6.40 -14.15 7.08
C THR A 661 6.19 -12.71 7.53
N PRO A 662 6.44 -12.39 8.81
CA PRO A 662 6.43 -11.02 9.29
C PRO A 662 7.80 -10.38 9.11
N ASP A 663 7.81 -9.20 8.52
CA ASP A 663 8.98 -8.34 8.44
C ASP A 663 8.69 -6.99 9.12
N PRO A 664 9.71 -6.21 9.51
CA PRO A 664 9.51 -4.93 10.18
C PRO A 664 8.56 -4.03 9.38
N GLY A 665 7.41 -3.71 9.98
CA GLY A 665 6.39 -2.86 9.38
C GLY A 665 5.59 -3.46 8.20
N VAL A 666 5.75 -4.74 7.85
CA VAL A 666 5.01 -5.40 6.75
C VAL A 666 4.77 -6.91 6.96
N ILE A 667 3.78 -7.48 6.27
CA ILE A 667 3.71 -8.92 5.98
C ILE A 667 4.37 -9.16 4.63
N GLU A 668 5.26 -10.13 4.54
CA GLU A 668 5.92 -10.57 3.30
C GLU A 668 5.32 -11.90 2.82
N VAL A 669 5.02 -11.98 1.52
CA VAL A 669 4.51 -13.19 0.88
C VAL A 669 5.54 -13.69 -0.14
N ASN A 670 6.19 -14.80 0.17
CA ASN A 670 7.11 -15.48 -0.72
C ASN A 670 6.32 -16.45 -1.60
N LEU A 671 5.96 -16.02 -2.82
CA LEU A 671 5.20 -16.85 -3.76
C LEU A 671 6.09 -17.89 -4.45
N HIS A 672 5.52 -19.05 -4.71
CA HIS A 672 6.13 -20.06 -5.58
C HIS A 672 6.34 -19.51 -7.00
N PRO A 673 7.47 -19.85 -7.65
CA PRO A 673 7.84 -19.25 -8.92
C PRO A 673 6.84 -19.57 -10.03
N SER A 674 6.63 -18.61 -10.94
CA SER A 674 5.89 -18.78 -12.19
C SER A 674 6.83 -19.18 -13.32
N SER A 675 6.34 -20.08 -14.17
CA SER A 675 7.06 -20.65 -15.31
C SER A 675 6.74 -19.95 -16.64
N ASP A 676 5.64 -19.21 -16.69
CA ASP A 676 5.25 -18.38 -17.83
C ASP A 676 4.49 -17.12 -17.40
N PHE A 677 4.22 -16.24 -18.36
CA PHE A 677 3.57 -14.97 -18.11
C PHE A 677 2.11 -15.09 -17.67
N ALA A 678 1.38 -16.09 -18.17
CA ALA A 678 -0.02 -16.27 -17.81
C ALA A 678 -0.14 -16.66 -16.32
N GLU A 679 0.71 -17.59 -15.88
CA GLU A 679 0.82 -18.00 -14.49
C GLU A 679 1.29 -16.84 -13.59
N LEU A 680 2.23 -16.00 -14.08
CA LEU A 680 2.67 -14.80 -13.37
C LEU A 680 1.53 -13.79 -13.14
N GLU A 681 0.77 -13.47 -14.20
CA GLU A 681 -0.35 -12.53 -14.11
C GLU A 681 -1.42 -13.03 -13.15
N GLU A 682 -1.81 -14.30 -13.29
CA GLU A 682 -2.86 -14.91 -12.48
C GLU A 682 -2.50 -14.91 -11.00
N LYS A 683 -1.28 -15.35 -10.64
CA LYS A 683 -0.83 -15.36 -9.24
C LYS A 683 -0.77 -13.96 -8.65
N THR A 684 -0.22 -13.01 -9.40
CA THR A 684 -0.11 -11.61 -8.94
C THR A 684 -1.48 -11.01 -8.72
N ARG A 685 -2.42 -11.22 -9.65
CA ARG A 685 -3.81 -10.75 -9.53
C ARG A 685 -4.52 -11.36 -8.31
N ILE A 686 -4.46 -12.69 -8.17
CA ILE A 686 -5.08 -13.39 -7.02
C ILE A 686 -4.51 -12.86 -5.71
N LEU A 687 -3.20 -12.69 -5.60
CA LEU A 687 -2.58 -12.19 -4.38
C LEU A 687 -3.13 -10.80 -3.97
N TYR A 688 -3.20 -9.85 -4.91
CA TYR A 688 -3.72 -8.51 -4.61
C TYR A 688 -5.22 -8.52 -4.31
N GLU A 689 -6.02 -9.31 -5.04
CA GLU A 689 -7.47 -9.44 -4.80
C GLU A 689 -7.76 -10.03 -3.41
N GLU A 690 -7.06 -11.10 -3.03
CA GLU A 690 -7.23 -11.77 -1.73
C GLU A 690 -6.64 -10.96 -0.57
N ALA A 691 -5.58 -10.18 -0.79
CA ALA A 691 -5.07 -9.23 0.21
C ALA A 691 -6.07 -8.10 0.45
N LYS A 692 -6.62 -7.51 -0.61
CA LYS A 692 -7.59 -6.42 -0.51
C LYS A 692 -8.89 -6.86 0.18
N SER A 693 -9.37 -8.07 -0.10
CA SER A 693 -10.61 -8.59 0.49
C SER A 693 -10.56 -8.69 2.02
N ILE A 694 -9.35 -8.83 2.59
CA ILE A 694 -9.11 -8.88 4.04
C ILE A 694 -8.46 -7.60 4.59
N LYS A 695 -8.57 -6.48 3.85
CA LYS A 695 -8.08 -5.15 4.26
C LYS A 695 -6.55 -5.08 4.43
N LEU A 696 -5.80 -5.84 3.63
CA LEU A 696 -4.38 -5.63 3.42
C LEU A 696 -4.16 -4.77 2.16
N SER A 697 -3.19 -3.86 2.23
CA SER A 697 -2.87 -2.90 1.20
C SER A 697 -1.39 -2.94 0.80
N ALA A 698 -1.13 -2.69 -0.48
CA ALA A 698 0.21 -2.64 -1.08
C ALA A 698 0.84 -1.24 -1.04
N GLU A 699 0.19 -0.28 -0.37
CA GLU A 699 0.58 1.13 -0.40
C GLU A 699 0.55 1.80 0.98
N LYS A 700 1.36 2.85 1.15
CA LYS A 700 1.43 3.69 2.34
C LYS A 700 1.30 5.18 1.98
N PHE A 701 0.77 5.94 2.93
CA PHE A 701 0.71 7.39 2.83
C PHE A 701 1.54 8.02 3.94
N GLN A 702 2.42 8.93 3.57
CA GLN A 702 3.20 9.73 4.52
C GLN A 702 2.34 10.86 5.10
N LEU A 703 2.76 11.44 6.24
CA LEU A 703 2.03 12.52 6.92
C LEU A 703 1.76 13.72 6.01
N ASP A 704 2.67 14.04 5.10
CA ASP A 704 2.57 15.15 4.15
C ASP A 704 1.71 14.83 2.90
N GLY A 705 1.08 13.65 2.89
CA GLY A 705 0.28 13.14 1.79
C GLY A 705 1.07 12.43 0.69
N ARG A 706 2.40 12.26 0.80
CA ARG A 706 3.14 11.47 -0.20
C ARG A 706 2.66 10.04 -0.25
N HIS A 707 2.54 9.53 -1.46
CA HIS A 707 2.16 8.15 -1.73
C HIS A 707 3.44 7.32 -1.96
N SER A 708 3.59 6.22 -1.25
CA SER A 708 4.70 5.27 -1.41
C SER A 708 4.20 3.83 -1.39
N GLY A 709 5.03 2.90 -1.83
CA GLY A 709 4.75 1.48 -1.64
C GLY A 709 4.93 1.09 -0.17
N THR A 710 4.67 -0.17 0.14
CA THR A 710 5.08 -0.76 1.40
C THR A 710 6.60 -0.75 1.56
N ALA A 711 7.06 -0.52 2.78
CA ALA A 711 8.48 -0.32 3.09
C ALA A 711 9.36 -1.57 2.86
N GLY A 712 8.77 -2.76 2.73
CA GLY A 712 9.49 -4.01 2.44
C GLY A 712 9.78 -4.24 0.96
N GLY A 713 9.20 -3.43 0.06
CA GLY A 713 9.41 -3.53 -1.38
C GLY A 713 8.69 -4.71 -2.05
N ASN A 714 9.07 -4.97 -3.30
CA ASN A 714 8.60 -6.06 -4.15
C ASN A 714 9.82 -6.70 -4.82
N HIS A 715 10.60 -7.47 -4.06
CA HIS A 715 11.78 -8.11 -4.62
C HIS A 715 11.37 -9.08 -5.73
N ILE A 716 12.03 -8.97 -6.88
CA ILE A 716 11.80 -9.85 -8.03
C ILE A 716 12.94 -10.86 -8.09
N THR A 717 12.63 -12.13 -7.92
CA THR A 717 13.61 -13.21 -8.03
C THR A 717 13.50 -13.88 -9.39
N VAL A 718 14.62 -14.03 -10.09
CA VAL A 718 14.70 -14.64 -11.42
C VAL A 718 15.74 -15.76 -11.44
N GLY A 719 15.44 -16.83 -12.15
CA GLY A 719 16.36 -17.96 -12.36
C GLY A 719 15.69 -19.05 -13.16
N ALA A 720 15.73 -20.29 -12.68
CA ALA A 720 15.00 -21.41 -13.26
C ALA A 720 14.43 -22.32 -12.16
N MET A 721 13.60 -23.29 -12.55
CA MET A 721 13.04 -24.28 -11.61
C MET A 721 14.10 -25.19 -10.98
N THR A 722 15.26 -25.36 -11.64
CA THR A 722 16.40 -26.09 -11.12
C THR A 722 17.69 -25.27 -11.30
N PRO A 723 18.68 -25.41 -10.41
CA PRO A 723 19.96 -24.70 -10.57
C PRO A 723 20.66 -25.03 -11.89
N ALA A 724 20.57 -26.27 -12.37
CA ALA A 724 21.17 -26.71 -13.63
C ALA A 724 20.59 -25.97 -14.85
N ASP A 725 19.31 -25.59 -14.78
CA ASP A 725 18.61 -24.86 -15.83
C ASP A 725 18.76 -23.34 -15.74
N SER A 726 19.34 -22.82 -14.64
CA SER A 726 19.45 -21.38 -14.40
C SER A 726 20.13 -20.68 -15.58
N PRO A 727 19.51 -19.64 -16.16
CA PRO A 727 20.10 -18.92 -17.29
C PRO A 727 21.42 -18.23 -16.90
N PHE A 728 21.55 -17.81 -15.64
CA PHE A 728 22.78 -17.18 -15.13
C PHE A 728 23.93 -18.16 -14.95
N LEU A 729 23.65 -19.43 -14.67
CA LEU A 729 24.69 -20.46 -14.54
C LEU A 729 25.04 -21.09 -15.90
N ARG A 730 24.05 -21.23 -16.80
CA ARG A 730 24.24 -21.73 -18.17
C ARG A 730 24.97 -20.72 -19.08
N ARG A 731 24.70 -19.42 -18.89
CA ARG A 731 25.33 -18.30 -19.61
C ARG A 731 25.89 -17.27 -18.62
N PRO A 732 27.15 -17.47 -18.19
CA PRO A 732 27.83 -16.59 -17.23
C PRO A 732 27.85 -15.10 -17.61
N ASP A 733 27.87 -14.81 -18.91
CA ASP A 733 27.86 -13.46 -19.47
C ASP A 733 26.53 -12.71 -19.25
N LEU A 734 25.44 -13.42 -18.89
CA LEU A 734 24.14 -12.81 -18.65
C LEU A 734 24.15 -11.92 -17.41
N LEU A 735 24.73 -12.40 -16.29
CA LEU A 735 24.82 -11.60 -15.06
C LEU A 735 25.66 -10.34 -15.29
N ARG A 736 26.82 -10.49 -15.95
CA ARG A 736 27.66 -9.36 -16.37
C ARG A 736 26.89 -8.37 -17.24
N SER A 737 26.14 -8.87 -18.21
CA SER A 737 25.33 -8.04 -19.13
C SER A 737 24.25 -7.28 -18.36
N LEU A 738 23.57 -7.95 -17.43
CA LEU A 738 22.53 -7.37 -16.58
C LEU A 738 23.08 -6.23 -15.72
N VAL A 739 24.15 -6.48 -14.97
CA VAL A 739 24.77 -5.48 -14.08
C VAL A 739 25.27 -4.28 -14.89
N SER A 740 25.92 -4.53 -16.03
CA SER A 740 26.44 -3.43 -16.88
C SER A 740 25.30 -2.59 -17.46
N TYR A 741 24.22 -3.24 -17.93
CA TYR A 741 23.06 -2.53 -18.48
C TYR A 741 22.37 -1.68 -17.41
N TRP A 742 22.19 -2.23 -16.20
CA TRP A 742 21.63 -1.49 -15.06
C TRP A 742 22.51 -0.31 -14.63
N GLN A 743 23.84 -0.49 -14.66
CA GLN A 743 24.80 0.56 -14.34
C GLN A 743 24.73 1.72 -15.37
N HIS A 744 24.57 1.39 -16.66
CA HIS A 744 24.46 2.37 -17.74
C HIS A 744 23.13 3.12 -17.75
N HIS A 745 22.08 2.56 -17.15
CA HIS A 745 20.74 3.12 -17.16
C HIS A 745 20.25 3.37 -15.72
N PRO A 746 20.67 4.48 -15.07
CA PRO A 746 20.23 4.84 -13.72
C PRO A 746 18.71 4.86 -13.54
N SER A 747 17.95 5.07 -14.63
CA SER A 747 16.49 5.03 -14.59
C SER A 747 15.92 3.70 -14.09
N LEU A 748 16.60 2.57 -14.35
CA LEU A 748 16.15 1.25 -13.90
C LEU A 748 16.24 1.09 -12.38
N SER A 749 17.15 1.81 -11.72
CA SER A 749 17.23 1.85 -10.25
C SER A 749 16.25 2.88 -9.69
N TYR A 750 16.15 4.08 -10.27
CA TYR A 750 15.45 5.21 -9.64
C TYR A 750 13.97 5.35 -9.99
N LEU A 751 13.51 4.89 -11.17
CA LEU A 751 12.10 4.99 -11.53
C LEU A 751 11.23 4.11 -10.62
N PHE A 752 11.77 2.96 -10.21
CA PHE A 752 11.05 1.95 -9.46
C PHE A 752 11.50 1.79 -8.00
N SER A 753 12.48 2.58 -7.52
CA SER A 753 13.00 2.50 -6.13
C SER A 753 11.99 2.88 -5.06
N GLY A 754 12.30 2.70 -3.77
CA GLY A 754 11.61 3.44 -2.72
C GLY A 754 12.03 4.92 -2.66
N LEU A 755 11.62 5.62 -1.60
CA LEU A 755 12.14 6.97 -1.28
C LEU A 755 13.56 6.92 -0.69
N PHE A 756 13.93 5.82 -0.04
CA PHE A 756 15.25 5.63 0.55
C PHE A 756 16.24 5.10 -0.49
N VAL A 757 16.91 6.02 -1.19
CA VAL A 757 17.93 5.74 -2.22
C VAL A 757 19.32 6.23 -1.79
N GLY A 758 20.35 5.77 -2.50
CA GLY A 758 21.74 6.17 -2.27
C GLY A 758 22.58 5.09 -1.57
N PRO A 759 23.83 5.41 -1.20
CA PRO A 759 24.86 4.43 -0.85
C PRO A 759 24.59 3.67 0.44
N THR A 760 23.80 4.25 1.35
CA THR A 760 23.41 3.63 2.62
C THR A 760 22.00 3.03 2.59
N SER A 761 21.36 2.99 1.43
CA SER A 761 19.99 2.46 1.27
C SER A 761 19.92 0.95 1.52
N GLN A 762 18.72 0.36 1.38
CA GLN A 762 18.53 -1.08 1.50
C GLN A 762 18.96 -1.86 0.24
N ALA A 763 19.22 -1.16 -0.86
CA ALA A 763 19.53 -1.72 -2.17
C ALA A 763 20.34 -0.69 -3.00
N PRO A 764 21.58 -0.32 -2.57
CA PRO A 764 22.39 0.63 -3.31
C PRO A 764 22.87 0.03 -4.63
N ARG A 765 23.12 0.93 -5.59
CA ARG A 765 23.74 0.56 -6.87
C ARG A 765 25.20 0.17 -6.70
N LEU A 766 25.72 -0.58 -7.68
CA LEU A 766 27.16 -0.92 -7.74
C LEU A 766 28.07 0.32 -7.65
N ASP A 767 27.65 1.44 -8.25
CA ASP A 767 28.39 2.70 -8.29
C ASP A 767 28.00 3.70 -7.19
N GLU A 768 27.20 3.28 -6.21
CA GLU A 768 26.81 4.06 -5.04
C GLU A 768 27.57 3.57 -3.78
N GLY A 769 28.80 4.03 -3.60
CA GLY A 769 29.49 3.90 -2.31
C GLY A 769 31.01 3.84 -2.39
N ARG A 770 31.56 3.04 -3.31
CA ARG A 770 33.01 2.89 -3.50
C ARG A 770 33.39 3.22 -4.94
N ASP A 771 34.10 4.33 -5.14
CA ASP A 771 34.50 4.80 -6.49
C ASP A 771 35.31 3.74 -7.27
N GLU A 772 36.12 2.94 -6.56
CA GLU A 772 36.95 1.88 -7.14
C GLU A 772 36.14 0.65 -7.61
N ALA A 773 34.88 0.48 -7.16
CA ALA A 773 34.08 -0.71 -7.45
C ALA A 773 33.84 -0.90 -8.96
N LEU A 774 33.70 0.19 -9.71
CA LEU A 774 33.53 0.13 -11.17
C LEU A 774 34.78 -0.37 -11.90
N TYR A 775 35.97 0.03 -11.43
CA TYR A 775 37.23 -0.43 -11.99
C TYR A 775 37.41 -1.93 -11.76
N GLU A 776 37.18 -2.38 -10.52
CA GLU A 776 37.24 -3.81 -10.18
C GLU A 776 36.17 -4.63 -10.91
N PHE A 777 34.97 -4.07 -11.10
CA PHE A 777 33.93 -4.69 -11.91
C PHE A 777 34.31 -4.82 -13.39
N GLU A 778 34.99 -3.83 -13.96
CA GLU A 778 35.49 -3.92 -15.35
C GLU A 778 36.53 -5.04 -15.48
N LEU A 779 37.45 -5.16 -14.51
CA LEU A 779 38.43 -6.24 -14.49
C LEU A 779 37.79 -7.62 -14.32
N ALA A 780 36.80 -7.75 -13.43
CA ALA A 780 36.03 -8.98 -13.26
C ALA A 780 35.25 -9.33 -14.54
N SER A 781 34.64 -8.34 -15.18
CA SER A 781 33.89 -8.51 -16.44
C SER A 781 34.78 -9.00 -17.58
N LYS A 782 36.02 -8.49 -17.68
CA LYS A 782 36.98 -8.95 -18.68
C LYS A 782 37.32 -10.43 -18.53
N GLN A 783 37.46 -10.93 -17.29
CA GLN A 783 37.70 -12.36 -17.04
C GLN A 783 36.51 -13.24 -17.50
N VAL A 784 35.29 -12.71 -17.42
CA VAL A 784 34.09 -13.40 -17.95
C VAL A 784 34.08 -13.36 -19.48
N ASP A 785 34.35 -12.18 -20.06
CA ASP A 785 34.32 -11.95 -21.51
C ASP A 785 35.40 -12.76 -22.26
N ASP A 786 36.56 -13.01 -21.64
CA ASP A 786 37.66 -13.79 -22.22
C ASP A 786 37.41 -15.32 -22.18
N ARG A 787 36.54 -15.82 -21.30
CA ARG A 787 36.38 -17.27 -20.99
C ARG A 787 34.97 -17.84 -21.26
N LYS A 788 34.17 -17.17 -22.10
CA LYS A 788 32.72 -17.36 -22.34
C LYS A 788 32.11 -18.77 -22.22
N LYS A 789 32.83 -19.84 -22.54
CA LYS A 789 32.28 -21.23 -22.57
C LYS A 789 32.84 -22.17 -21.50
N ASP A 790 33.92 -21.80 -20.80
CA ASP A 790 34.64 -22.68 -19.86
C ASP A 790 34.65 -22.13 -18.41
N LEU A 791 33.73 -21.22 -18.07
CA LEU A 791 33.62 -20.65 -16.74
C LEU A 791 32.79 -21.56 -15.84
N PRO A 792 33.36 -22.11 -14.76
CA PRO A 792 32.58 -22.90 -13.83
C PRO A 792 31.60 -21.99 -13.05
N PRO A 793 30.37 -22.44 -12.75
CA PRO A 793 29.34 -21.65 -12.08
C PRO A 793 29.78 -20.91 -10.81
N TRP A 794 30.62 -21.55 -9.99
CA TRP A 794 31.13 -20.98 -8.75
C TRP A 794 32.02 -19.74 -8.97
N LEU A 795 32.71 -19.64 -10.10
CA LEU A 795 33.64 -18.54 -10.37
C LEU A 795 32.88 -17.25 -10.66
N ILE A 796 31.70 -17.34 -11.28
CA ILE A 796 30.84 -16.20 -11.58
C ILE A 796 30.43 -15.50 -10.29
N ASP A 797 29.95 -16.29 -9.33
CA ASP A 797 29.60 -15.80 -8.00
C ASP A 797 30.81 -15.13 -7.35
N ARG A 798 31.98 -15.78 -7.35
CA ARG A 798 33.20 -15.22 -6.74
C ARG A 798 33.69 -13.93 -7.37
N LEU A 799 33.55 -13.76 -8.68
CA LEU A 799 33.98 -12.56 -9.39
C LEU A 799 33.12 -11.34 -9.01
N PHE A 800 31.80 -11.52 -8.84
CA PHE A 800 30.89 -10.39 -8.62
C PHE A 800 30.41 -10.22 -7.18
N ARG A 801 30.48 -11.26 -6.33
CA ARG A 801 29.89 -11.25 -4.98
C ARG A 801 30.38 -10.11 -4.11
N ASN A 802 31.66 -9.77 -4.14
CA ASN A 802 32.22 -8.71 -3.28
C ASN A 802 32.05 -7.30 -3.87
N LEU A 803 31.56 -7.21 -5.10
CA LEU A 803 31.24 -5.97 -5.81
C LEU A 803 29.76 -5.63 -5.66
N LEU A 804 28.90 -6.64 -5.70
CA LEU A 804 27.45 -6.53 -5.50
C LEU A 804 27.09 -6.64 -4.00
N VAL A 805 27.48 -5.62 -3.23
CA VAL A 805 27.27 -5.53 -1.78
C VAL A 805 26.93 -4.11 -1.35
N ASP A 806 26.32 -3.98 -0.16
CA ASP A 806 26.24 -2.70 0.52
C ASP A 806 27.59 -2.24 1.11
N LEU A 807 27.63 -1.06 1.72
CA LEU A 807 28.83 -0.50 2.37
C LEU A 807 29.40 -1.38 3.49
N THR A 808 28.61 -2.30 4.06
CA THR A 808 29.06 -3.24 5.09
C THR A 808 29.50 -4.60 4.53
N GLY A 809 29.46 -4.79 3.21
CA GLY A 809 29.80 -6.05 2.55
C GLY A 809 28.66 -7.08 2.51
N ASN A 810 27.41 -6.66 2.72
CA ASN A 810 26.25 -7.55 2.72
C ASN A 810 25.69 -7.71 1.29
N THR A 811 25.74 -8.93 0.76
CA THR A 811 25.25 -9.32 -0.57
C THR A 811 23.74 -9.28 -0.70
N HIS A 812 23.02 -9.55 0.40
CA HIS A 812 21.57 -9.49 0.47
C HIS A 812 21.06 -8.04 0.44
N ARG A 813 21.93 -7.03 0.58
CA ARG A 813 21.52 -5.62 0.58
C ARG A 813 21.93 -4.88 -0.69
N ALA A 814 22.32 -5.57 -1.76
CA ALA A 814 22.60 -4.95 -3.06
C ALA A 814 21.35 -4.84 -3.94
N GLU A 815 21.29 -3.88 -4.87
CA GLU A 815 20.16 -3.78 -5.82
C GLU A 815 19.98 -5.03 -6.69
N ILE A 816 21.09 -5.66 -7.08
CA ILE A 816 21.15 -6.95 -7.77
C ILE A 816 21.85 -7.91 -6.82
N SER A 817 21.06 -8.65 -6.04
CA SER A 817 21.54 -9.62 -5.08
C SER A 817 21.80 -10.96 -5.76
N ILE A 818 23.00 -11.50 -5.54
CA ILE A 818 23.41 -12.84 -5.99
C ILE A 818 23.55 -13.80 -4.82
N ASP A 819 22.93 -13.48 -3.68
CA ASP A 819 23.09 -14.28 -2.46
C ASP A 819 22.60 -15.73 -2.65
N LYS A 820 21.51 -15.88 -3.42
CA LYS A 820 20.88 -17.15 -3.79
C LYS A 820 21.43 -17.76 -5.10
N LEU A 821 22.53 -17.25 -5.66
CA LEU A 821 23.09 -17.72 -6.94
C LEU A 821 23.92 -18.99 -6.77
N TYR A 822 25.18 -18.85 -6.32
CA TYR A 822 26.09 -19.97 -6.08
C TYR A 822 27.02 -19.65 -4.91
N PRO A 823 26.48 -19.50 -3.68
CA PRO A 823 27.28 -19.09 -2.54
C PRO A 823 28.34 -20.16 -2.17
N PRO A 824 29.41 -19.76 -1.47
CA PRO A 824 30.46 -20.67 -1.01
C PRO A 824 29.95 -21.74 -0.05
N SER A 825 29.02 -21.33 0.80
CA SER A 825 28.37 -22.11 1.85
C SER A 825 26.86 -21.89 1.72
N GLY A 826 26.06 -22.95 1.83
CA GLY A 826 24.61 -22.88 1.70
C GLY A 826 24.08 -23.44 0.36
N PRO A 827 22.76 -23.32 0.12
CA PRO A 827 22.11 -23.87 -1.06
C PRO A 827 22.45 -23.08 -2.32
N ARG A 828 22.78 -23.78 -3.40
CA ARG A 828 23.16 -23.21 -4.70
C ARG A 828 21.95 -23.21 -5.62
N LEU A 829 21.09 -22.20 -5.50
CA LEU A 829 19.78 -22.18 -6.16
C LEU A 829 19.82 -21.65 -7.60
N GLY A 830 20.89 -20.94 -7.99
CA GLY A 830 21.00 -20.35 -9.32
C GLY A 830 20.08 -19.13 -9.52
N LEU A 831 19.71 -18.44 -8.45
CA LEU A 831 18.77 -17.32 -8.47
C LEU A 831 19.49 -15.97 -8.35
N VAL A 832 18.97 -14.96 -9.04
CA VAL A 832 19.35 -13.55 -8.91
C VAL A 832 18.11 -12.78 -8.46
N GLU A 833 18.27 -11.86 -7.52
CA GLU A 833 17.17 -11.12 -6.92
C GLU A 833 17.37 -9.61 -7.14
N LEU A 834 16.35 -8.97 -7.70
CA LEU A 834 16.30 -7.52 -7.93
C LEU A 834 15.56 -6.87 -6.76
N ARG A 835 16.27 -6.11 -5.95
CA ARG A 835 15.79 -5.62 -4.64
C ARG A 835 15.40 -4.15 -4.63
N ALA A 836 15.87 -3.36 -5.60
CA ALA A 836 15.56 -1.93 -5.70
C ALA A 836 14.15 -1.64 -6.26
N PHE A 837 13.21 -2.59 -6.14
CA PHE A 837 11.83 -2.42 -6.58
C PHE A 837 10.92 -2.14 -5.38
N GLU A 838 10.32 -0.95 -5.35
CA GLU A 838 9.23 -0.62 -4.44
C GLU A 838 7.95 -1.34 -4.85
N MET A 839 7.11 -1.66 -3.85
CA MET A 839 5.83 -2.31 -4.05
C MET A 839 4.88 -1.45 -4.89
N PRO A 840 4.42 -1.94 -6.06
CA PRO A 840 3.43 -1.22 -6.85
C PRO A 840 2.05 -1.27 -6.18
N PRO A 841 1.30 -0.17 -6.16
CA PRO A 841 -0.02 -0.10 -5.50
C PRO A 841 -1.09 -0.96 -6.19
N HIS A 842 -0.90 -1.33 -7.46
CA HIS A 842 -1.87 -2.09 -8.25
C HIS A 842 -1.22 -3.30 -8.96
N TYR A 843 -1.91 -4.45 -8.98
CA TYR A 843 -1.37 -5.70 -9.53
C TYR A 843 -0.91 -5.58 -10.99
N ARG A 844 -1.68 -4.89 -11.84
CA ARG A 844 -1.31 -4.64 -13.24
C ARG A 844 0.03 -3.90 -13.37
N MET A 845 0.36 -2.99 -12.44
CA MET A 845 1.68 -2.36 -12.41
C MET A 845 2.73 -3.41 -12.06
N SER A 846 2.55 -4.19 -10.99
CA SER A 846 3.49 -5.27 -10.63
C SER A 846 3.77 -6.25 -11.77
N VAL A 847 2.74 -6.64 -12.54
CA VAL A 847 2.89 -7.50 -13.73
C VAL A 847 3.73 -6.82 -14.82
N VAL A 848 3.51 -5.53 -15.10
CA VAL A 848 4.31 -4.77 -16.10
C VAL A 848 5.77 -4.62 -15.66
N GLN A 849 6.02 -4.37 -14.38
CA GLN A 849 7.36 -4.29 -13.80
C GLN A 849 8.12 -5.62 -13.98
N GLN A 850 7.46 -6.75 -13.68
CA GLN A 850 8.04 -8.08 -13.86
C GLN A 850 8.24 -8.42 -15.35
N LEU A 851 7.30 -8.02 -16.22
CA LEU A 851 7.42 -8.20 -17.67
C LEU A 851 8.60 -7.42 -18.28
N LEU A 852 8.89 -6.22 -17.75
CA LEU A 852 10.08 -5.45 -18.13
C LEU A 852 11.36 -6.24 -17.82
N VAL A 853 11.47 -6.83 -16.63
CA VAL A 853 12.61 -7.67 -16.22
C VAL A 853 12.77 -8.87 -17.16
N LEU A 854 11.70 -9.59 -17.45
CA LEU A 854 11.71 -10.72 -18.39
C LEU A 854 12.18 -10.30 -19.79
N SER A 855 11.73 -9.14 -20.25
CA SER A 855 12.11 -8.58 -21.56
C SER A 855 13.59 -8.23 -21.62
N LEU A 856 14.13 -7.60 -20.56
CA LEU A 856 15.55 -7.27 -20.44
C LEU A 856 16.40 -8.54 -20.43
N LEU A 857 16.03 -9.56 -19.67
CA LEU A 857 16.76 -10.83 -19.64
C LEU A 857 16.75 -11.53 -21.00
N GLY A 858 15.59 -11.57 -21.67
CA GLY A 858 15.48 -12.09 -23.03
C GLY A 858 16.36 -11.31 -24.01
N ARG A 859 16.31 -9.98 -23.96
CA ARG A 859 17.15 -9.09 -24.76
C ARG A 859 18.65 -9.33 -24.55
N LEU A 860 19.10 -9.43 -23.31
CA LEU A 860 20.50 -9.59 -22.96
C LEU A 860 21.01 -11.00 -23.29
N TRP A 861 20.14 -12.01 -23.23
CA TRP A 861 20.45 -13.38 -23.67
C TRP A 861 20.75 -13.46 -25.17
N GLU A 862 19.88 -12.86 -25.99
CA GLU A 862 19.99 -12.85 -27.45
C GLU A 862 21.25 -12.15 -27.93
N LYS A 863 21.57 -11.02 -27.31
CA LYS A 863 22.74 -10.22 -27.65
C LYS A 863 23.39 -9.67 -26.38
N PRO A 864 24.48 -10.30 -25.91
CA PRO A 864 25.20 -9.90 -24.71
C PRO A 864 25.58 -8.41 -24.71
N TYR A 865 25.44 -7.78 -23.55
CA TYR A 865 25.76 -6.36 -23.39
C TYR A 865 27.19 -6.23 -22.86
N GLN A 866 28.16 -6.18 -23.77
CA GLN A 866 29.59 -6.18 -23.48
C GLN A 866 30.21 -4.80 -23.62
N LYS A 867 29.78 -3.87 -22.76
CA LYS A 867 30.30 -2.49 -22.70
C LYS A 867 31.11 -2.27 -21.42
N SER A 868 32.04 -1.32 -21.48
CA SER A 868 32.75 -0.80 -20.29
C SER A 868 31.82 0.07 -19.46
N PRO A 869 31.93 0.06 -18.12
CA PRO A 869 31.10 0.88 -17.23
C PRO A 869 31.21 2.38 -17.51
N VAL A 870 30.16 3.13 -17.18
CA VAL A 870 30.14 4.60 -17.29
C VAL A 870 30.44 5.22 -15.93
N HIS A 871 31.48 6.05 -15.82
CA HIS A 871 31.79 6.76 -14.58
C HIS A 871 30.94 8.03 -14.42
N TRP A 872 29.71 7.88 -13.93
CA TRP A 872 28.79 9.00 -13.71
C TRP A 872 29.30 10.02 -12.68
N GLY A 873 30.05 9.57 -11.68
CA GLY A 873 30.55 10.42 -10.59
C GLY A 873 29.43 11.20 -9.92
N THR A 874 29.64 12.49 -9.67
CA THR A 874 28.63 13.35 -9.02
C THR A 874 27.37 13.59 -9.87
N GLU A 875 27.41 13.37 -11.20
CA GLU A 875 26.21 13.50 -12.03
C GLU A 875 25.13 12.47 -11.66
N LEU A 876 25.51 11.32 -11.08
CA LEU A 876 24.55 10.31 -10.66
C LEU A 876 23.52 10.89 -9.68
N HIS A 877 23.98 11.60 -8.64
CA HIS A 877 23.12 12.19 -7.61
C HIS A 877 22.70 13.64 -7.89
N ASP A 878 23.26 14.31 -8.90
CA ASP A 878 22.82 15.64 -9.33
C ASP A 878 21.77 15.57 -10.44
N ARG A 879 22.05 14.81 -11.50
CA ARG A 879 21.26 14.76 -12.73
C ARG A 879 20.23 13.63 -12.72
N PHE A 880 20.64 12.41 -12.41
CA PHE A 880 19.78 11.21 -12.54
C PHE A 880 18.79 11.01 -11.39
N LEU A 881 18.72 11.93 -10.44
CA LEU A 881 17.65 11.99 -9.45
C LEU A 881 16.50 12.95 -9.87
N LEU A 882 16.66 13.64 -10.99
CA LEU A 882 15.62 14.52 -11.55
C LEU A 882 14.71 13.73 -12.52
N PRO A 883 13.37 13.85 -12.38
CA PRO A 883 12.38 13.13 -13.17
C PRO A 883 12.64 13.15 -14.68
N HIS A 884 13.04 14.30 -15.24
CA HIS A 884 13.26 14.46 -16.67
C HIS A 884 14.37 13.54 -17.18
N TYR A 885 15.51 13.49 -16.49
CA TYR A 885 16.65 12.69 -16.93
C TYR A 885 16.43 11.20 -16.67
N VAL A 886 15.75 10.83 -15.58
CA VAL A 886 15.28 9.45 -15.36
C VAL A 886 14.38 9.01 -16.50
N TRP A 887 13.38 9.81 -16.87
CA TRP A 887 12.45 9.47 -17.95
C TRP A 887 13.15 9.42 -19.31
N ASN A 888 14.05 10.35 -19.60
CA ASN A 888 14.77 10.38 -20.86
C ASN A 888 15.74 9.18 -21.02
N ASP A 889 16.43 8.79 -19.94
CA ASP A 889 17.24 7.56 -19.92
C ASP A 889 16.37 6.31 -20.12
N PHE A 890 15.22 6.25 -19.43
CA PHE A 890 14.29 5.13 -19.55
C PHE A 890 13.71 4.98 -20.97
N LYS A 891 13.42 6.10 -21.65
CA LYS A 891 13.05 6.07 -23.08
C LYS A 891 14.14 5.42 -23.95
N GLY A 892 15.40 5.53 -23.56
CA GLY A 892 16.52 4.81 -24.19
C GLY A 892 16.38 3.30 -24.02
N VAL A 893 16.06 2.84 -22.81
CA VAL A 893 15.78 1.43 -22.51
C VAL A 893 14.61 0.90 -23.34
N LEU A 894 13.50 1.64 -23.40
CA LEU A 894 12.33 1.25 -24.19
C LEU A 894 12.64 1.14 -25.69
N ARG A 895 13.48 2.05 -26.21
CA ARG A 895 13.95 1.97 -27.61
C ARG A 895 14.81 0.73 -27.86
N ASP A 896 15.78 0.42 -27.01
CA ASP A 896 16.59 -0.80 -27.17
C ASP A 896 15.71 -2.06 -27.12
N LEU A 897 14.76 -2.14 -26.19
CA LEU A 897 13.80 -3.24 -26.11
C LEU A 897 12.96 -3.36 -27.39
N LYS A 898 12.41 -2.24 -27.88
CA LYS A 898 11.61 -2.18 -29.11
C LYS A 898 12.40 -2.63 -30.33
N ASP A 899 13.64 -2.17 -30.48
CA ASP A 899 14.55 -2.53 -31.58
C ASP A 899 14.88 -4.02 -31.60
N HIS A 900 14.81 -4.68 -30.44
CA HIS A 900 15.01 -6.13 -30.31
C HIS A 900 13.69 -6.91 -30.22
N GLY A 901 12.55 -6.28 -30.55
CA GLY A 901 11.26 -6.95 -30.67
C GLY A 901 10.42 -7.06 -29.38
N TYR A 902 10.86 -6.41 -28.31
CA TYR A 902 10.15 -6.24 -27.03
C TYR A 902 9.48 -4.85 -26.98
N ALA A 903 8.43 -4.66 -27.77
CA ALA A 903 7.84 -3.34 -28.02
C ALA A 903 6.86 -2.91 -26.91
N PHE A 904 7.40 -2.33 -25.84
CA PHE A 904 6.63 -1.51 -24.90
C PHE A 904 6.34 -0.12 -25.49
N GLU A 905 5.28 0.53 -25.03
CA GLU A 905 5.06 1.96 -25.29
C GLU A 905 5.30 2.77 -24.02
N GLU A 906 5.56 4.08 -24.18
CA GLU A 906 5.82 4.96 -23.03
C GLU A 906 4.64 4.97 -22.04
N GLU A 907 3.41 4.86 -22.54
CA GLU A 907 2.18 4.85 -21.73
C GLU A 907 2.12 3.67 -20.73
N ASP A 908 2.84 2.58 -20.98
CA ASP A 908 2.94 1.45 -20.04
C ASP A 908 3.61 1.86 -18.72
N PHE A 909 4.44 2.90 -18.75
CA PHE A 909 5.27 3.30 -17.61
C PHE A 909 4.91 4.66 -17.03
N ILE A 910 3.96 5.40 -17.62
CA ILE A 910 3.45 6.65 -17.05
C ILE A 910 2.89 6.45 -15.63
N PRO A 911 2.14 5.37 -15.30
CA PRO A 911 1.68 5.16 -13.93
C PRO A 911 2.81 5.07 -12.90
N PHE A 912 3.95 4.45 -13.26
CA PHE A 912 5.14 4.41 -12.39
C PHE A 912 5.80 5.78 -12.28
N PHE A 913 5.88 6.51 -13.40
CA PHE A 913 6.46 7.84 -13.42
C PHE A 913 5.66 8.83 -12.54
N GLU A 914 4.33 8.83 -12.64
CA GLU A 914 3.47 9.69 -11.81
C GLU A 914 3.44 9.25 -10.34
N PHE A 915 3.58 7.94 -10.06
CA PHE A 915 3.72 7.43 -8.71
C PHE A 915 5.02 7.87 -8.05
N ARG A 916 6.16 7.74 -8.76
CA ARG A 916 7.50 8.12 -8.27
C ARG A 916 7.70 9.63 -8.21
N PHE A 917 7.25 10.36 -9.23
CA PHE A 917 7.52 11.78 -9.44
C PHE A 917 6.22 12.60 -9.58
N PRO A 918 5.33 12.59 -8.58
CA PRO A 918 4.04 13.26 -8.67
C PRO A 918 4.21 14.77 -8.90
N ILE A 919 3.25 15.34 -9.64
CA ILE A 919 3.12 16.79 -9.82
C ILE A 919 2.60 17.42 -8.52
N TYR A 920 3.31 18.45 -8.04
CA TYR A 920 2.82 19.30 -6.95
C TYR A 920 2.01 20.48 -7.46
N GLY A 921 2.37 21.03 -8.63
CA GLY A 921 1.60 22.12 -9.20
C GLY A 921 2.14 22.62 -10.53
N THR A 922 1.31 23.41 -11.20
CA THR A 922 1.63 24.02 -12.48
C THR A 922 1.19 25.49 -12.51
N LEU A 923 1.91 26.29 -13.27
CA LEU A 923 1.62 27.70 -13.52
C LEU A 923 1.76 27.94 -15.03
N LYS A 924 0.75 28.57 -15.63
CA LYS A 924 0.84 29.08 -16.99
C LYS A 924 0.71 30.61 -16.96
N LYS A 925 1.73 31.29 -17.46
CA LYS A 925 1.74 32.75 -17.66
C LYS A 925 2.18 33.07 -19.08
N ASP A 926 1.28 33.65 -19.86
CA ASP A 926 1.51 33.95 -21.27
C ASP A 926 1.96 32.66 -22.01
N GLU A 927 3.14 32.65 -22.63
CA GLU A 927 3.71 31.46 -23.28
C GLU A 927 4.58 30.60 -22.34
N ILE A 928 4.85 31.06 -21.12
CA ILE A 928 5.69 30.35 -20.16
C ILE A 928 4.82 29.37 -19.36
N PHE A 929 5.19 28.10 -19.42
CA PHE A 929 4.65 27.06 -18.56
C PHE A 929 5.70 26.64 -17.54
N LEU A 930 5.32 26.54 -16.27
CA LEU A 930 6.17 26.08 -15.17
C LEU A 930 5.48 24.91 -14.47
N GLU A 931 6.22 23.83 -14.26
CA GLU A 931 5.77 22.63 -13.56
C GLU A 931 6.73 22.30 -12.41
N LEU A 932 6.16 21.99 -11.23
CA LEU A 932 6.90 21.50 -10.08
C LEU A 932 6.57 20.01 -9.84
N ARG A 933 7.59 19.18 -9.82
CA ARG A 933 7.50 17.75 -9.47
C ARG A 933 8.40 17.40 -8.30
N LEU A 934 8.00 16.38 -7.55
CA LEU A 934 8.93 15.71 -6.64
C LEU A 934 10.13 15.17 -7.43
N ALA A 935 11.33 15.31 -6.88
CA ALA A 935 12.53 14.65 -7.36
C ALA A 935 13.13 13.80 -6.23
N LEU A 936 14.01 12.86 -6.58
CA LEU A 936 14.63 11.99 -5.58
C LEU A 936 15.74 12.73 -4.84
N GLU A 937 15.90 12.38 -3.56
CA GLU A 937 16.98 12.85 -2.72
C GLU A 937 17.51 11.66 -1.91
N PRO A 938 18.84 11.41 -1.89
CA PRO A 938 19.40 10.34 -1.09
C PRO A 938 19.25 10.67 0.40
N TRP A 939 18.72 9.72 1.17
CA TRP A 939 18.74 9.82 2.63
C TRP A 939 19.92 9.02 3.14
N ASN A 940 20.82 9.68 3.88
CA ASN A 940 22.01 9.02 4.38
C ASN A 940 21.74 8.44 5.77
N VAL A 941 22.22 7.23 6.01
CA VAL A 941 22.31 6.68 7.36
C VAL A 941 23.36 7.47 8.14
N LEU A 942 22.98 7.90 9.34
CA LEU A 942 23.83 8.67 10.26
C LEU A 942 24.78 7.75 11.03
N GLY A 943 25.73 8.36 11.74
CA GLY A 943 26.65 7.63 12.62
C GLY A 943 25.91 6.76 13.63
N GLU A 944 26.50 5.61 13.97
CA GLU A 944 25.95 4.70 14.97
C GLU A 944 25.94 5.34 16.35
N GLU A 945 24.81 5.25 17.05
CA GLU A 945 24.71 5.62 18.46
C GLU A 945 24.58 4.35 19.30
N SER A 946 25.52 4.16 20.22
CA SER A 946 25.49 3.05 21.16
C SER A 946 24.69 3.44 22.40
N SER A 947 23.63 2.70 22.68
CA SER A 947 22.89 2.75 23.94
C SER A 947 23.21 1.52 24.79
N SER A 948 22.85 1.54 26.07
CA SER A 948 22.93 0.36 26.94
C SER A 948 22.10 -0.84 26.46
N PHE A 949 21.18 -0.62 25.51
CA PHE A 949 20.27 -1.64 24.97
C PHE A 949 20.57 -2.02 23.51
N GLY A 950 21.61 -1.45 22.88
CA GLY A 950 22.00 -1.76 21.52
C GLY A 950 22.44 -0.56 20.70
N THR A 951 22.82 -0.82 19.45
CA THR A 951 23.24 0.20 18.49
C THR A 951 22.07 0.60 17.60
N THR A 952 21.82 1.91 17.48
CA THR A 952 20.79 2.43 16.58
C THR A 952 21.42 3.21 15.44
N ARG A 953 20.77 3.16 14.27
CA ARG A 953 21.19 3.88 13.06
C ARG A 953 19.99 4.68 12.54
N SER A 954 20.06 6.01 12.71
CA SER A 954 19.04 6.93 12.21
C SER A 954 19.29 7.28 10.74
N VAL A 955 18.23 7.65 10.01
CA VAL A 955 18.31 8.08 8.61
C VAL A 955 17.98 9.57 8.55
N ASP A 956 18.80 10.36 7.84
CA ASP A 956 18.55 11.79 7.62
C ASP A 956 17.56 12.03 6.48
N SER A 957 16.27 12.08 6.82
CA SER A 957 15.18 12.41 5.89
C SER A 957 14.79 13.90 5.93
N ALA A 958 15.65 14.77 6.49
CA ALA A 958 15.34 16.19 6.64
C ALA A 958 15.41 16.98 5.32
N VAL A 959 16.07 16.43 4.29
CA VAL A 959 16.33 17.10 3.01
C VAL A 959 15.42 16.53 1.93
N GLU A 960 14.91 17.42 1.07
CA GLU A 960 14.07 17.08 -0.07
C GLU A 960 14.55 17.77 -1.34
N ARG A 961 14.05 17.28 -2.47
CA ARG A 961 14.33 17.83 -3.79
C ARG A 961 13.07 17.97 -4.62
N LEU A 962 12.96 19.10 -5.32
CA LEU A 962 11.98 19.31 -6.38
C LEU A 962 12.69 19.44 -7.72
N GLN A 963 12.03 19.03 -8.80
CA GLN A 963 12.39 19.45 -10.14
C GLN A 963 11.44 20.56 -10.59
N VAL A 964 12.02 21.63 -11.12
CA VAL A 964 11.29 22.63 -11.88
C VAL A 964 11.50 22.37 -13.36
N ARG A 965 10.42 22.34 -14.13
CA ARG A 965 10.45 22.32 -15.60
C ARG A 965 9.79 23.58 -16.13
N VAL A 966 10.40 24.19 -17.13
CA VAL A 966 9.86 25.34 -17.86
C VAL A 966 9.71 25.03 -19.34
N GLU A 967 8.63 25.49 -19.96
CA GLU A 967 8.41 25.50 -21.41
C GLU A 967 8.08 26.92 -21.89
N GLY A 968 8.34 27.21 -23.17
CA GLY A 968 8.24 28.58 -23.71
C GLY A 968 9.33 29.52 -23.18
N TRP A 969 10.43 28.96 -22.69
CA TRP A 969 11.48 29.67 -21.97
C TRP A 969 12.51 30.34 -22.89
N THR A 970 12.92 31.56 -22.57
CA THR A 970 13.94 32.31 -23.32
C THR A 970 15.05 32.79 -22.38
N ASN A 971 16.22 32.14 -22.43
CA ASN A 971 17.34 32.41 -21.51
C ASN A 971 17.87 33.85 -21.54
N GLU A 972 17.70 34.56 -22.66
CA GLU A 972 18.15 35.96 -22.81
C GLU A 972 17.24 36.96 -22.10
N ARG A 973 16.00 36.56 -21.80
CA ARG A 973 14.98 37.44 -21.22
C ARG A 973 14.58 37.03 -19.82
N PHE A 974 14.42 35.74 -19.56
CA PHE A 974 13.88 35.27 -18.29
C PHE A 974 14.94 34.55 -17.46
N GLN A 975 14.91 34.83 -16.16
CA GLN A 975 15.66 34.10 -15.15
C GLN A 975 14.65 33.49 -14.16
N LEU A 976 14.81 32.21 -13.86
CA LEU A 976 14.02 31.56 -12.84
C LEU A 976 14.78 31.61 -11.52
N ALA A 977 14.12 32.05 -10.46
CA ALA A 977 14.71 32.12 -9.14
C ALA A 977 13.86 31.37 -8.11
N CYS A 978 14.50 30.83 -7.08
CA CYS A 978 13.84 30.34 -5.88
C CYS A 978 14.40 31.08 -4.67
N ASN A 979 13.52 31.70 -3.86
CA ASN A 979 13.88 32.52 -2.71
C ASN A 979 15.00 33.55 -3.03
N GLY A 980 14.86 34.23 -4.18
CA GLY A 980 15.80 35.25 -4.66
C GLY A 980 17.11 34.72 -5.27
N VAL A 981 17.26 33.40 -5.41
CA VAL A 981 18.48 32.77 -5.95
C VAL A 981 18.20 32.14 -7.31
N GLU A 982 19.05 32.41 -8.30
CA GLU A 982 18.93 31.88 -9.65
C GLU A 982 19.02 30.35 -9.66
N ILE A 983 18.06 29.72 -10.33
CA ILE A 983 18.00 28.28 -10.55
C ILE A 983 18.83 27.94 -11.81
N PRO A 984 19.75 26.96 -11.76
CA PRO A 984 20.63 26.62 -12.88
C PRO A 984 19.90 25.78 -13.94
N LEU A 985 18.94 26.39 -14.64
CA LEU A 985 18.16 25.74 -15.70
C LEU A 985 19.06 25.14 -16.79
N ARG A 986 18.80 23.88 -17.15
CA ARG A 986 19.49 23.15 -18.22
C ARG A 986 18.53 22.80 -19.36
N PRO A 987 18.92 23.06 -20.62
CA PRO A 987 18.07 22.75 -21.76
C PRO A 987 17.84 21.24 -21.87
N THR A 988 16.62 20.83 -22.20
CA THR A 988 16.28 19.41 -22.38
C THR A 988 16.61 18.87 -23.77
N GLY A 989 17.12 19.74 -24.67
CA GLY A 989 17.32 19.46 -26.09
C GLY A 989 16.14 19.90 -26.97
N LYS A 990 14.98 20.18 -26.38
CA LYS A 990 13.85 20.85 -27.05
C LYS A 990 13.99 22.37 -26.90
N LEU A 991 13.80 23.10 -28.00
CA LEU A 991 13.89 24.56 -27.98
C LEU A 991 12.84 25.15 -27.03
N GLY A 992 13.28 26.04 -26.15
CA GLY A 992 12.42 26.70 -25.17
C GLY A 992 12.00 25.83 -23.99
N GLU A 993 12.63 24.66 -23.78
CA GLU A 993 12.38 23.79 -22.63
C GLU A 993 13.64 23.59 -21.80
N ALA A 994 13.51 23.76 -20.47
CA ALA A 994 14.62 23.56 -19.54
C ALA A 994 14.14 22.98 -18.20
N VAL A 995 15.06 22.31 -17.49
CA VAL A 995 14.83 21.71 -16.18
C VAL A 995 15.97 21.98 -15.21
N ALA A 996 15.66 21.99 -13.92
CA ALA A 996 16.66 22.00 -12.85
C ALA A 996 16.08 21.44 -11.54
N GLY A 997 16.97 20.97 -10.67
CA GLY A 997 16.65 20.59 -9.30
C GLY A 997 16.70 21.78 -8.34
N VAL A 998 15.88 21.72 -7.30
CA VAL A 998 15.99 22.58 -6.11
C VAL A 998 16.01 21.67 -4.89
N ARG A 999 17.14 21.66 -4.19
CA ARG A 999 17.40 20.90 -2.96
C ARG A 999 17.30 21.83 -1.76
N PHE A 1000 16.61 21.39 -0.72
CA PHE A 1000 16.35 22.21 0.47
C PHE A 1000 16.10 21.35 1.72
N LYS A 1001 16.33 21.91 2.89
CA LYS A 1001 15.97 21.32 4.18
C LYS A 1001 14.48 21.57 4.42
N ALA A 1002 13.70 20.50 4.38
CA ALA A 1002 12.26 20.49 4.55
C ALA A 1002 11.85 20.34 6.03
N TRP A 1003 12.60 19.54 6.80
CA TRP A 1003 12.24 19.19 8.18
C TRP A 1003 13.38 19.51 9.16
N ASN A 1004 13.05 19.69 10.44
CA ASN A 1004 14.04 19.82 11.51
C ASN A 1004 13.94 18.64 12.47
N LEU A 1005 14.42 17.49 12.02
CA LEU A 1005 14.44 16.26 12.81
C LEU A 1005 15.52 16.35 13.90
N PRO A 1006 15.34 15.67 15.05
CA PRO A 1006 16.36 15.59 16.09
C PRO A 1006 17.71 15.05 15.57
N PHE A 1007 17.64 14.08 14.65
CA PHE A 1007 18.79 13.46 14.01
C PHE A 1007 18.88 13.91 12.54
N THR A 1008 19.87 14.73 12.21
CA THR A 1008 20.13 15.20 10.84
C THR A 1008 21.60 15.60 10.70
N LEU A 1009 22.16 15.57 9.48
CA LEU A 1009 23.55 15.97 9.21
C LEU A 1009 23.81 17.44 9.53
N HIS A 1010 22.78 18.29 9.46
CA HIS A 1010 22.93 19.74 9.62
C HIS A 1010 21.84 20.32 10.55
N PRO A 1011 21.94 20.13 11.88
CA PRO A 1011 20.89 20.50 12.83
C PRO A 1011 20.66 22.01 12.90
N ASN A 1012 21.72 22.82 12.79
CA ASN A 1012 21.62 24.29 12.87
C ASN A 1012 21.12 24.97 11.59
N LEU A 1013 20.98 24.24 10.48
CA LEU A 1013 20.39 24.83 9.29
C LEU A 1013 18.87 24.97 9.47
N PRO A 1014 18.28 26.14 9.21
CA PRO A 1014 16.85 26.31 9.33
C PRO A 1014 16.12 25.62 8.16
N VAL A 1015 14.85 25.27 8.37
CA VAL A 1015 13.97 24.83 7.29
C VAL A 1015 13.78 25.96 6.28
N GLN A 1016 13.82 25.63 4.98
CA GLN A 1016 13.45 26.52 3.89
C GLN A 1016 11.99 26.29 3.48
N ASN A 1017 11.09 27.05 4.10
CA ASN A 1017 9.66 27.02 3.82
C ASN A 1017 9.07 28.44 4.07
N PRO A 1018 8.25 29.01 3.16
CA PRO A 1018 7.93 28.49 1.83
C PRO A 1018 9.10 28.57 0.84
N LEU A 1019 8.97 27.84 -0.27
CA LEU A 1019 9.75 28.05 -1.48
C LEU A 1019 8.96 28.97 -2.42
N VAL A 1020 9.53 30.13 -2.74
CA VAL A 1020 8.95 31.13 -3.64
C VAL A 1020 9.71 31.08 -4.95
N PHE A 1021 9.04 30.68 -6.02
CA PHE A 1021 9.59 30.64 -7.37
C PHE A 1021 9.19 31.89 -8.13
N ASP A 1022 10.17 32.65 -8.60
CA ASP A 1022 9.97 33.90 -9.34
C ASP A 1022 10.44 33.76 -10.79
N ILE A 1023 9.57 34.13 -11.73
CA ILE A 1023 9.93 34.35 -13.13
C ILE A 1023 10.35 35.82 -13.25
N TRP A 1024 11.67 36.05 -13.24
CA TRP A 1024 12.26 37.37 -13.37
C TRP A 1024 12.42 37.74 -14.84
N ASP A 1025 11.85 38.87 -15.25
CA ASP A 1025 12.03 39.42 -16.60
C ASP A 1025 13.17 40.45 -16.57
N THR A 1026 14.28 40.13 -17.24
CA THR A 1026 15.49 40.98 -17.26
C THR A 1026 15.25 42.29 -18.00
N TRP A 1027 14.25 42.36 -18.88
CA TRP A 1027 13.94 43.57 -19.64
C TRP A 1027 13.15 44.59 -18.81
N SER A 1028 12.23 44.10 -17.97
CA SER A 1028 11.46 44.96 -17.06
C SER A 1028 12.06 45.06 -15.65
N ASN A 1029 13.11 44.28 -15.39
CA ASN A 1029 13.86 44.21 -14.13
C ASN A 1029 12.96 44.01 -12.90
N ARG A 1030 11.99 43.09 -13.03
CA ARG A 1030 11.08 42.70 -11.96
C ARG A 1030 10.54 41.28 -12.16
N PRO A 1031 10.01 40.64 -11.10
CA PRO A 1031 9.21 39.42 -11.24
C PRO A 1031 7.91 39.71 -12.01
N VAL A 1032 7.56 38.87 -12.98
CA VAL A 1032 6.32 39.00 -13.78
C VAL A 1032 5.26 37.96 -13.44
N ALA A 1033 5.69 36.85 -12.85
CA ALA A 1033 4.85 35.77 -12.34
C ALA A 1033 5.69 34.84 -11.46
N GLY A 1034 5.05 33.85 -10.88
CA GLY A 1034 5.69 32.85 -10.04
C GLY A 1034 4.68 32.13 -9.17
N CYS A 1035 5.17 31.18 -8.38
CA CYS A 1035 4.36 30.30 -7.56
C CYS A 1035 5.02 30.04 -6.21
N ARG A 1036 4.24 29.56 -5.24
CA ARG A 1036 4.74 29.14 -3.93
C ARG A 1036 4.51 27.66 -3.70
N TYR A 1037 5.48 27.05 -3.07
CA TYR A 1037 5.41 25.68 -2.57
C TYR A 1037 5.68 25.66 -1.08
N TYR A 1038 4.86 24.90 -0.35
CA TYR A 1038 4.97 24.72 1.09
C TYR A 1038 5.33 23.27 1.42
N VAL A 1039 6.22 23.09 2.40
CA VAL A 1039 6.60 21.76 2.88
C VAL A 1039 5.44 21.09 3.63
N SER A 1040 4.75 21.87 4.47
CA SER A 1040 3.55 21.47 5.21
C SER A 1040 2.38 22.40 4.86
N HIS A 1041 1.20 22.13 5.41
CA HIS A 1041 0.02 22.96 5.15
C HIS A 1041 0.29 24.45 5.48
N PRO A 1042 0.01 25.41 4.58
CA PRO A 1042 0.39 26.83 4.75
C PRO A 1042 -0.27 27.49 5.97
N GLY A 1043 -1.43 26.99 6.40
CA GLY A 1043 -2.11 27.43 7.62
C GLY A 1043 -1.47 26.94 8.93
N GLY A 1044 -0.30 26.29 8.90
CA GLY A 1044 0.39 25.79 10.09
C GLY A 1044 -0.20 24.50 10.67
N ARG A 1045 -1.03 23.78 9.91
CA ARG A 1045 -1.60 22.50 10.32
C ARG A 1045 -0.50 21.44 10.34
N ALA A 1046 -0.16 20.94 11.51
CA ALA A 1046 0.66 19.75 11.67
C ALA A 1046 -0.27 18.54 11.72
N TYR A 1047 -0.07 17.58 10.81
CA TYR A 1047 -0.83 16.33 10.85
C TYR A 1047 -0.15 15.37 11.83
N GLU A 1048 -0.92 14.88 12.80
CA GLU A 1048 -0.45 13.87 13.76
C GLU A 1048 -0.71 12.46 13.25
N THR A 1049 -1.64 12.29 12.32
CA THR A 1049 -2.08 11.01 11.77
C THR A 1049 -1.74 10.87 10.29
N PHE A 1050 -1.42 9.64 9.88
CA PHE A 1050 -1.29 9.30 8.46
C PHE A 1050 -2.65 9.45 7.74
N PRO A 1051 -2.64 9.80 6.43
CA PRO A 1051 -3.87 9.83 5.65
C PRO A 1051 -4.61 8.50 5.71
N VAL A 1052 -5.94 8.55 5.87
CA VAL A 1052 -6.77 7.34 5.94
C VAL A 1052 -7.01 6.72 4.57
N ASN A 1053 -6.89 7.50 3.49
CA ASN A 1053 -7.05 7.02 2.11
C ASN A 1053 -6.29 7.91 1.10
N SER A 1054 -6.33 7.50 -0.17
CA SER A 1054 -5.67 8.19 -1.28
C SER A 1054 -6.22 9.60 -1.55
N PHE A 1055 -7.51 9.85 -1.30
CA PHE A 1055 -8.12 11.18 -1.47
C PHE A 1055 -7.59 12.18 -0.46
N GLU A 1056 -7.51 11.80 0.82
CA GLU A 1056 -6.92 12.65 1.84
C GLU A 1056 -5.43 12.92 1.54
N ALA A 1057 -4.68 11.88 1.17
CA ALA A 1057 -3.28 12.02 0.80
C ALA A 1057 -3.09 12.99 -0.39
N GLU A 1058 -3.93 12.88 -1.42
CA GLU A 1058 -3.92 13.78 -2.57
C GLU A 1058 -4.28 15.22 -2.17
N SER A 1059 -5.31 15.42 -1.36
CA SER A 1059 -5.70 16.75 -0.86
C SER A 1059 -4.56 17.43 -0.09
N ARG A 1060 -3.88 16.70 0.81
CA ARG A 1060 -2.70 17.20 1.55
C ARG A 1060 -1.55 17.62 0.61
N ARG A 1061 -1.37 16.93 -0.53
CA ARG A 1061 -0.36 17.33 -1.54
C ARG A 1061 -0.76 18.58 -2.31
N ILE A 1062 -2.03 18.71 -2.67
CA ILE A 1062 -2.54 19.83 -3.48
C ILE A 1062 -2.51 21.14 -2.69
N SER A 1063 -2.87 21.11 -1.40
CA SER A 1063 -2.89 22.30 -0.53
C SER A 1063 -1.51 22.92 -0.28
N ARG A 1064 -0.44 22.27 -0.73
CA ARG A 1064 0.96 22.75 -0.61
C ARG A 1064 1.41 23.63 -1.76
N PHE A 1065 0.63 23.77 -2.83
CA PHE A 1065 1.01 24.56 -4.00
C PHE A 1065 0.05 25.71 -4.28
N PHE A 1066 0.61 26.89 -4.56
CA PHE A 1066 -0.14 28.09 -4.93
C PHE A 1066 0.42 28.62 -6.26
N PRO A 1067 -0.41 28.79 -7.31
CA PRO A 1067 0.01 29.34 -8.60
C PRO A 1067 0.21 30.88 -8.55
N ASP A 1068 0.43 31.45 -7.36
CA ASP A 1068 0.57 32.88 -7.12
C ASP A 1068 1.53 33.19 -5.97
N GLY A 1069 1.63 34.49 -5.64
CA GLY A 1069 2.44 34.99 -4.53
C GLY A 1069 3.95 34.99 -4.78
N HIS A 1070 4.32 35.25 -6.03
CA HIS A 1070 5.68 35.66 -6.40
C HIS A 1070 6.09 36.94 -5.67
N SER A 1071 7.39 37.18 -5.55
CA SER A 1071 7.95 38.31 -4.80
C SER A 1071 7.49 39.65 -5.39
N GLY A 1072 6.77 40.45 -4.60
CA GLY A 1072 6.33 41.79 -5.00
C GLY A 1072 7.43 42.83 -4.84
N GLY A 1073 7.68 43.65 -5.87
CA GLY A 1073 8.49 44.87 -5.76
C GLY A 1073 10.00 44.68 -5.54
N SER A 1074 10.54 43.47 -5.70
CA SER A 1074 11.99 43.22 -5.63
C SER A 1074 12.72 44.03 -6.72
N LYS A 1075 13.74 44.81 -6.32
CA LYS A 1075 14.55 45.66 -7.19
C LYS A 1075 15.89 45.03 -7.61
N SER A 1076 16.26 43.89 -7.01
CA SER A 1076 17.53 43.23 -7.26
C SER A 1076 17.33 41.95 -8.06
N SER A 1077 18.08 41.81 -9.16
CA SER A 1077 18.11 40.60 -9.96
C SER A 1077 18.46 39.37 -9.11
N PRO A 1078 17.98 38.17 -9.47
CA PRO A 1078 18.34 36.93 -8.79
C PRO A 1078 19.85 36.77 -8.63
N ARG A 1079 20.30 36.36 -7.44
CA ARG A 1079 21.72 36.13 -7.19
C ARG A 1079 22.16 34.75 -7.67
N LYS A 1080 23.38 34.63 -8.17
CA LYS A 1080 24.02 33.33 -8.46
C LYS A 1080 24.74 32.80 -7.22
N LEU A 1081 24.53 31.53 -6.88
CA LEU A 1081 25.31 30.85 -5.84
C LEU A 1081 26.56 30.20 -6.45
N ALA A 1082 27.73 30.48 -5.86
CA ALA A 1082 28.99 29.88 -6.27
C ALA A 1082 29.10 28.37 -5.96
N LYS A 1083 28.37 27.88 -4.95
CA LYS A 1083 28.35 26.48 -4.49
C LYS A 1083 27.06 25.77 -4.93
N SER A 1084 26.75 25.81 -6.23
CA SER A 1084 25.64 25.05 -6.80
C SER A 1084 26.16 23.92 -7.68
N HIS A 1085 25.44 22.79 -7.69
CA HIS A 1085 25.73 21.73 -8.65
C HIS A 1085 25.25 22.17 -10.05
N PRO A 1086 25.78 21.57 -11.14
CA PRO A 1086 25.38 21.95 -12.49
C PRO A 1086 23.89 21.83 -12.78
N TYR A 1087 23.19 20.84 -12.21
CA TYR A 1087 21.76 20.61 -12.46
C TYR A 1087 20.85 21.01 -11.29
N THR A 1088 21.40 21.19 -10.08
CA THR A 1088 20.62 21.42 -8.86
C THR A 1088 21.09 22.66 -8.08
N LEU A 1089 20.13 23.54 -7.77
CA LEU A 1089 20.29 24.60 -6.78
C LEU A 1089 20.15 24.01 -5.37
N ASP A 1090 21.17 24.14 -4.52
CA ASP A 1090 21.10 23.74 -3.11
C ASP A 1090 20.88 24.97 -2.21
N LEU A 1091 19.63 25.16 -1.78
CA LEU A 1091 19.19 26.29 -0.96
C LEU A 1091 19.75 26.24 0.47
N ARG A 1092 20.39 25.14 0.89
CA ARG A 1092 21.01 25.04 2.21
C ARG A 1092 22.24 25.94 2.35
N TRP A 1093 22.82 26.37 1.22
CA TRP A 1093 23.90 27.36 1.17
C TRP A 1093 23.41 28.82 1.22
N VAL A 1094 22.10 29.05 1.23
CA VAL A 1094 21.52 30.38 1.36
C VAL A 1094 21.54 30.80 2.82
N ASP A 1095 22.36 31.80 3.13
CA ASP A 1095 22.40 32.41 4.45
C ASP A 1095 21.11 33.22 4.70
N LYS A 1096 20.48 33.03 5.86
CA LYS A 1096 19.25 33.77 6.29
C LYS A 1096 19.56 35.15 6.88
N SER A 1097 20.85 35.52 7.03
CA SER A 1097 21.29 36.81 7.56
C SER A 1097 21.16 37.99 6.58
N LEU A 1098 20.39 37.83 5.48
CA LEU A 1098 20.16 38.83 4.44
C LEU A 1098 18.69 39.22 4.35
#